data_AF-A0A2G4YWQ2-F1
#
_entry.id   AF-A0A2G4YWQ2-F1
#
_cell.length_a   1.000
_cell.length_b   1.000
_cell.length_c   1.000
_cell.angle_alpha   90.00
_cell.angle_beta   90.00
_cell.angle_gamma   90.00
#
_symmetry.space_group_name_H-M   'P 1'
#
loop_
_entity.id
_entity.type
_entity.pdbx_description
1 polymer ?
#
loop_
_entity_poly.entity_id
_entity_poly.type
_entity_poly.pdbx_seq_one_letter_code
_entity_poly.pdbx_strand_id
1 'polypeptide(L)'
;MAIQFARMRILSRSTGANVVRSAAYNARSQGQSELTGERFYFANRDGSEHHAVLLPEGAPAEMADFRVLWNEAQAAEKRINSQEAKELLLALPSNPEITAGHRLEMARAFVQENFVDHGLAAQLDIHHPHQGAENYHAHVLLTTRRVGPAGMGAKARDLNGQFAKGTMMDGERWGEVWRDFQNDYFVRHHLDVRVDEISLLPGEHIGPERLRSAGDVLALKRNEERGKLARDLMAEPERVLNHLTRQRSSFSVRDLNRYIDQYDFDEATATRIFEAVIRCDQTLYTMDRNGEIADRFTTVAVWAEETEALTLSRALLAEQDPMIPKARAEMLADNSGLSGEQTAALQAGLTGSRLTVIRGRAGTGKSYCLKVLRQGLIESHHDVIGLGPTNMVASALRKEGFDHSSTVHAFLFREKLGRLTLQEGTRLVVDEAAMLDSGTLKGLLDVAYRHRAGVILVGDDGQLSAIERGGLFRDIAVVANAVEISQVRRQTESWSRDATEALSRGDVAAALKAYDDRGFIIRSAGDETAKAALIDKWQSDFDRDPEASRFVFAYRNKDVSDFNMAMRAHLQKRGLVGDKNHSFVTKHGRFDFAAGDRIVMTGTDKQAGLINGQAARITRIEGQRLTLDLEGQTQMLDAGRFRDFRHGYAGTIYKGQGRTVDQAYIYHTKHWGRTNAYVALSRHRQAVHMFVAGDYGDPERLIKSLSREDHKLTSLALTLADHNSPGKAFEMSATGLNDTFDETVADLRGYRRLDPCRAALAHLQADIAAGEITRHPEAQALSRARGSHHDVRKHVSLARRSLRDLSTAQRYLTRAGKMLLR
;
A
#
# COMPACT_ATOMS: atom_id res chain seq x y z
N MET A 1 20.91 1.04 9.18
CA MET A 1 19.51 1.07 8.71
C MET A 1 18.78 -0.14 9.27
N ALA A 2 17.54 0.01 9.75
CA ALA A 2 16.72 -1.12 10.17
C ALA A 2 16.11 -1.81 8.94
N ILE A 3 16.38 -3.10 8.76
CA ILE A 3 15.99 -3.85 7.56
C ILE A 3 15.22 -5.12 7.92
N GLN A 4 14.31 -5.53 7.03
CA GLN A 4 13.49 -6.74 7.13
C GLN A 4 14.32 -7.98 6.77
N PHE A 5 15.48 -8.17 7.41
CA PHE A 5 16.33 -9.31 7.12
C PHE A 5 16.41 -10.26 8.30
N ALA A 6 15.81 -11.44 8.13
CA ALA A 6 16.03 -12.60 8.97
C ALA A 6 16.08 -13.85 8.10
N ARG A 7 17.02 -14.77 8.39
CA ARG A 7 17.16 -16.02 7.64
C ARG A 7 17.46 -17.18 8.57
N MET A 8 16.70 -18.25 8.41
CA MET A 8 16.94 -19.50 9.11
C MET A 8 17.48 -20.57 8.16
N ARG A 9 18.54 -21.25 8.59
CA ARG A 9 19.16 -22.39 7.91
C ARG A 9 19.31 -23.55 8.89
N ILE A 10 19.50 -24.75 8.36
CA ILE A 10 19.75 -25.95 9.18
C ILE A 10 21.22 -26.33 9.05
N LEU A 11 21.87 -26.55 10.20
CA LEU A 11 23.19 -27.15 10.26
C LEU A 11 23.03 -28.67 10.27
N SER A 12 23.54 -29.33 9.22
CA SER A 12 23.48 -30.78 9.05
C SER A 12 24.88 -31.38 8.95
N ARG A 13 25.10 -32.55 9.55
CA ARG A 13 26.37 -33.27 9.41
C ARG A 13 26.70 -33.62 7.96
N SER A 14 25.67 -33.92 7.16
CA SER A 14 25.85 -34.32 5.76
C SER A 14 26.44 -33.22 4.87
N THR A 15 26.45 -31.96 5.33
CA THR A 15 27.04 -30.82 4.60
C THR A 15 28.43 -30.45 5.13
N GLY A 16 29.02 -31.26 6.02
CA GLY A 16 30.32 -30.98 6.66
C GLY A 16 30.26 -29.88 7.73
N ALA A 17 29.06 -29.53 8.19
CA ALA A 17 28.87 -28.61 9.31
C ALA A 17 29.10 -29.33 10.65
N ASN A 18 29.69 -28.62 11.61
CA ASN A 18 29.87 -29.07 12.98
C ASN A 18 29.31 -27.96 13.90
N VAL A 19 28.26 -28.27 14.66
CA VAL A 19 27.59 -27.27 15.50
C VAL A 19 28.49 -26.67 16.57
N VAL A 20 29.39 -27.46 17.18
CA VAL A 20 30.35 -26.98 18.20
C VAL A 20 31.35 -26.00 17.58
N ARG A 21 31.76 -26.24 16.32
CA ARG A 21 32.60 -25.32 15.56
C ARG A 21 31.90 -23.99 15.30
N SER A 22 30.64 -24.03 14.86
CA SER A 22 29.84 -22.81 14.63
C SER A 22 29.60 -22.04 15.93
N ALA A 23 29.29 -22.74 17.01
CA ALA A 23 29.08 -22.16 18.33
C ALA A 23 30.34 -21.45 18.86
N ALA A 24 31.50 -22.10 18.80
CA ALA A 24 32.78 -21.49 19.19
C ALA A 24 33.17 -20.31 18.29
N TYR A 25 32.84 -20.40 16.99
CA TYR A 25 33.10 -19.34 16.02
C TYR A 25 32.32 -18.07 16.33
N ASN A 26 31.02 -18.21 16.62
CA ASN A 26 30.13 -17.11 16.93
C ASN A 26 30.49 -16.48 18.29
N ALA A 27 30.77 -17.32 19.29
CA ALA A 27 31.19 -16.87 20.62
C ALA A 27 32.62 -16.25 20.65
N ARG A 28 33.35 -16.24 19.53
CA ARG A 28 34.78 -15.88 19.45
C ARG A 28 35.61 -16.60 20.51
N SER A 29 35.31 -17.87 20.74
CA SER A 29 35.89 -18.65 21.84
C SER A 29 36.57 -19.93 21.30
N GLN A 30 36.96 -20.80 22.22
CA GLN A 30 37.41 -22.14 21.92
C GLN A 30 36.35 -23.17 22.27
N GLY A 31 36.30 -24.26 21.50
CA GLY A 31 35.41 -25.39 21.73
C GLY A 31 36.04 -26.68 21.22
N GLN A 32 35.67 -27.79 21.83
CA GLN A 32 36.06 -29.13 21.38
C GLN A 32 34.79 -29.95 21.16
N SER A 33 34.71 -30.57 19.98
CA SER A 33 33.66 -31.52 19.63
C SER A 33 34.00 -32.87 20.24
N GLU A 34 33.18 -33.37 21.17
CA GLU A 34 33.39 -34.66 21.82
C GLU A 34 33.13 -35.83 20.85
N LEU A 35 32.22 -35.64 19.89
CA LEU A 35 31.90 -36.65 18.88
C LEU A 35 33.03 -36.86 17.87
N THR A 36 33.70 -35.79 17.45
CA THR A 36 34.75 -35.85 16.40
C THR A 36 36.17 -35.72 16.96
N GLY A 37 36.33 -35.31 18.21
CA GLY A 37 37.63 -35.01 18.83
C GLY A 37 38.27 -33.69 18.39
N GLU A 38 37.70 -33.00 17.39
CA GLU A 38 38.25 -31.78 16.80
C GLU A 38 38.20 -30.59 17.78
N ARG A 39 39.28 -29.80 17.80
CA ARG A 39 39.41 -28.57 18.59
C ARG A 39 39.36 -27.34 17.69
N PHE A 40 38.62 -26.32 18.11
CA PHE A 40 38.44 -25.07 17.38
C PHE A 40 38.85 -23.90 18.27
N TYR A 41 39.61 -22.95 17.71
CA TYR A 41 40.13 -21.80 18.44
C TYR A 41 39.89 -20.50 17.66
N PHE A 42 39.07 -19.60 18.20
CA PHE A 42 38.69 -18.33 17.55
C PHE A 42 38.92 -17.08 18.42
N ALA A 43 39.63 -17.21 19.55
CA ALA A 43 39.81 -16.15 20.54
C ALA A 43 40.72 -14.97 20.10
N ASN A 44 41.46 -15.12 18.99
CA ASN A 44 42.35 -14.06 18.46
C ASN A 44 41.64 -13.12 17.45
N ARG A 45 40.32 -12.98 17.51
CA ARG A 45 39.52 -12.17 16.57
C ARG A 45 38.80 -11.07 17.33
N ASP A 46 38.51 -9.94 16.67
CA ASP A 46 37.70 -8.87 17.25
C ASP A 46 36.44 -9.46 17.90
N GLY A 47 36.28 -9.13 19.19
CA GLY A 47 35.31 -9.77 20.07
C GLY A 47 33.87 -9.59 19.61
N SER A 48 33.00 -10.54 19.98
CA SER A 48 31.55 -10.32 19.90
C SER A 48 31.15 -9.16 20.81
N GLU A 49 30.26 -8.28 20.34
CA GLU A 49 29.65 -7.21 21.16
C GLU A 49 28.90 -7.83 22.34
N HIS A 50 28.27 -8.99 22.11
CA HIS A 50 27.55 -9.74 23.14
C HIS A 50 27.56 -11.24 22.84
N HIS A 51 27.65 -12.06 23.89
CA HIS A 51 27.46 -13.52 23.85
C HIS A 51 26.56 -13.94 25.01
N ALA A 52 25.54 -14.77 24.76
CA ALA A 52 24.75 -15.41 25.81
C ALA A 52 24.14 -16.74 25.34
N VAL A 53 23.94 -17.65 26.28
CA VAL A 53 23.08 -18.82 26.11
C VAL A 53 21.78 -18.59 26.88
N LEU A 54 20.65 -18.75 26.20
CA LEU A 54 19.30 -18.66 26.74
C LEU A 54 18.77 -20.08 26.89
N LEU A 55 18.36 -20.42 28.11
CA LEU A 55 17.83 -21.74 28.45
C LEU A 55 16.33 -21.65 28.74
N PRO A 56 15.53 -22.64 28.30
CA PRO A 56 14.14 -22.73 28.69
C PRO A 56 14.01 -23.11 30.17
N GLU A 57 12.84 -22.84 30.76
CA GLU A 57 12.57 -23.14 32.16
C GLU A 57 12.78 -24.64 32.46
N GLY A 58 13.54 -24.93 33.52
CA GLY A 58 13.85 -26.28 33.95
C GLY A 58 14.99 -26.97 33.20
N ALA A 59 15.69 -26.32 32.27
CA ALA A 59 16.91 -26.87 31.67
C ALA A 59 18.08 -26.95 32.68
N PRO A 60 19.01 -27.92 32.53
CA PRO A 60 20.20 -28.01 33.38
C PRO A 60 21.07 -26.75 33.30
N ALA A 61 21.46 -26.22 34.45
CA ALA A 61 22.22 -24.95 34.53
C ALA A 61 23.59 -25.03 33.84
N GLU A 62 24.21 -26.20 33.81
CA GLU A 62 25.46 -26.47 33.08
C GLU A 62 25.37 -26.22 31.57
N MET A 63 24.18 -26.35 30.97
CA MET A 63 23.96 -26.03 29.56
C MET A 63 24.01 -24.52 29.26
N ALA A 64 24.19 -23.66 30.28
CA ALA A 64 24.46 -22.25 30.06
C ALA A 64 25.87 -22.01 29.46
N ASP A 65 26.78 -22.98 29.58
CA ASP A 65 27.99 -23.02 28.76
C ASP A 65 27.65 -23.61 27.39
N PHE A 66 27.88 -22.83 26.32
CA PHE A 66 27.62 -23.27 24.96
C PHE A 66 28.39 -24.56 24.60
N ARG A 67 29.56 -24.79 25.22
CA ARG A 67 30.37 -25.99 25.00
C ARG A 67 29.65 -27.25 25.49
N VAL A 68 28.93 -27.14 26.61
CA VAL A 68 28.11 -28.23 27.16
C VAL A 68 26.86 -28.39 26.29
N LEU A 69 26.13 -27.30 26.03
CA LEU A 69 24.89 -27.33 25.26
C LEU A 69 25.04 -28.00 23.89
N TRP A 70 26.07 -27.61 23.13
CA TRP A 70 26.22 -28.07 21.75
C TRP A 70 26.84 -29.45 21.63
N ASN A 71 27.65 -29.89 22.60
CA ASN A 71 28.08 -31.29 22.67
C ASN A 71 26.89 -32.21 23.01
N GLU A 72 26.03 -31.81 23.95
CA GLU A 72 24.78 -32.53 24.27
C GLU A 72 23.81 -32.57 23.08
N ALA A 73 23.63 -31.45 22.38
CA ALA A 73 22.78 -31.39 21.19
C ALA A 73 23.31 -32.28 20.06
N GLN A 74 24.65 -32.33 19.89
CA GLN A 74 25.31 -33.19 18.93
C GLN A 74 25.18 -34.68 19.33
N ALA A 75 25.38 -35.03 20.60
CA ALA A 75 25.25 -36.40 21.10
C ALA A 75 23.82 -36.96 20.95
N ALA A 76 22.80 -36.11 21.10
CA ALA A 76 21.39 -36.49 20.93
C ALA A 76 21.01 -36.92 19.50
N GLU A 77 21.86 -36.62 18.51
CA GLU A 77 21.64 -36.92 17.10
C GLU A 77 22.41 -38.17 16.64
N LYS A 78 21.70 -39.25 16.33
CA LYS A 78 22.28 -40.61 16.15
C LYS A 78 22.65 -40.98 14.70
N ARG A 79 22.21 -40.22 13.68
CA ARG A 79 22.42 -40.55 12.25
C ARG A 79 23.51 -39.68 11.61
N ILE A 80 24.19 -40.20 10.59
CA ILE A 80 25.24 -39.47 9.85
C ILE A 80 24.72 -38.24 9.08
N ASN A 81 23.44 -38.20 8.75
CA ASN A 81 22.77 -37.08 8.08
C ASN A 81 21.88 -36.26 9.03
N SER A 82 22.17 -36.28 10.33
CA SER A 82 21.35 -35.58 11.32
C SER A 82 21.49 -34.06 11.21
N GLN A 83 20.37 -33.38 11.49
CA GLN A 83 20.29 -31.94 11.67
C GLN A 83 20.65 -31.62 13.11
N GLU A 84 21.78 -30.94 13.32
CA GLU A 84 22.34 -30.68 14.66
C GLU A 84 21.75 -29.41 15.29
N ALA A 85 21.53 -28.36 14.49
CA ALA A 85 20.99 -27.09 14.95
C ALA A 85 20.25 -26.35 13.83
N LYS A 86 19.47 -25.35 14.20
CA LYS A 86 19.02 -24.29 13.28
C LYS A 86 19.87 -23.06 13.54
N GLU A 87 20.34 -22.42 12.50
CA GLU A 87 21.01 -21.12 12.57
C GLU A 87 20.04 -20.06 12.06
N LEU A 88 19.67 -19.12 12.92
CA LEU A 88 18.89 -17.95 12.59
C LEU A 88 19.79 -16.72 12.62
N LEU A 89 19.70 -15.92 11.58
CA LEU A 89 20.52 -14.75 11.37
C LEU A 89 19.64 -13.53 11.29
N LEU A 90 19.82 -12.59 12.20
CA LEU A 90 19.02 -11.37 12.31
C LEU A 90 19.88 -10.16 11.94
N ALA A 91 19.42 -9.34 11.01
CA ALA A 91 20.00 -8.02 10.83
C ALA A 91 19.55 -7.09 11.95
N LEU A 92 20.49 -6.41 12.58
CA LEU A 92 20.25 -5.45 13.65
C LEU A 92 20.47 -4.02 13.12
N PRO A 93 19.64 -3.06 13.53
CA PRO A 93 19.75 -1.68 13.05
C PRO A 93 21.06 -1.02 13.46
N SER A 94 21.68 -0.34 12.50
CA SER A 94 22.82 0.57 12.71
C SER A 94 22.42 2.05 12.86
N ASN A 95 21.13 2.35 13.02
CA ASN A 95 20.67 3.73 13.21
C ASN A 95 21.34 4.36 14.44
N PRO A 96 21.77 5.64 14.38
CA PRO A 96 22.46 6.31 15.50
C PRO A 96 21.66 6.30 16.82
N GLU A 97 20.33 6.28 16.71
CA GLU A 97 19.36 6.27 17.80
C GLU A 97 19.28 4.91 18.53
N ILE A 98 19.82 3.85 17.91
CA ILE A 98 19.75 2.48 18.39
C ILE A 98 21.08 2.13 19.04
N THR A 99 21.06 2.06 20.37
CA THR A 99 22.24 1.74 21.20
C THR A 99 22.56 0.23 21.15
N ALA A 100 23.76 -0.13 21.64
CA ALA A 100 24.13 -1.53 21.87
C ALA A 100 23.11 -2.25 22.78
N GLY A 101 22.61 -1.54 23.80
CA GLY A 101 21.57 -2.03 24.71
C GLY A 101 20.27 -2.37 23.98
N HIS A 102 19.79 -1.48 23.10
CA HIS A 102 18.59 -1.73 22.30
C HIS A 102 18.75 -2.93 21.36
N ARG A 103 19.93 -3.07 20.72
CA ARG A 103 20.22 -4.24 19.87
C ARG A 103 20.18 -5.55 20.65
N LEU A 104 20.78 -5.57 21.84
CA LEU A 104 20.80 -6.74 22.70
C LEU A 104 19.40 -7.10 23.21
N GLU A 105 18.68 -6.14 23.77
CA GLU A 105 17.34 -6.39 24.31
C GLU A 105 16.39 -6.89 23.22
N MET A 106 16.39 -6.25 22.06
CA MET A 106 15.55 -6.64 20.93
C MET A 106 15.87 -8.05 20.42
N ALA A 107 17.16 -8.37 20.22
CA ALA A 107 17.56 -9.71 19.78
C ALA A 107 17.21 -10.77 20.84
N ARG A 108 17.46 -10.49 22.12
CA ARG A 108 17.16 -11.41 23.23
C ARG A 108 15.66 -11.64 23.35
N ALA A 109 14.85 -10.59 23.37
CA ALA A 109 13.40 -10.68 23.52
C ALA A 109 12.77 -11.47 22.36
N PHE A 110 13.24 -11.24 21.14
CA PHE A 110 12.78 -12.00 19.97
C PHE A 110 13.08 -13.49 20.07
N VAL A 111 14.32 -13.84 20.45
CA VAL A 111 14.74 -15.22 20.63
C VAL A 111 13.98 -15.89 21.77
N GLN A 112 13.73 -15.15 22.86
CA GLN A 112 12.96 -15.61 24.00
C GLN A 112 11.53 -15.97 23.57
N GLU A 113 10.79 -15.01 23.01
CA GLU A 113 9.37 -15.16 22.65
C GLU A 113 9.14 -16.26 21.61
N ASN A 114 10.00 -16.35 20.60
CA ASN A 114 9.77 -17.22 19.45
C ASN A 114 10.33 -18.63 19.62
N PHE A 115 11.30 -18.85 20.53
CA PHE A 115 11.99 -20.15 20.64
C PHE A 115 12.17 -20.63 22.07
N VAL A 116 12.69 -19.80 22.97
CA VAL A 116 13.04 -20.24 24.34
C VAL A 116 11.79 -20.52 25.18
N ASP A 117 10.77 -19.68 25.07
CA ASP A 117 9.45 -19.90 25.70
C ASP A 117 8.75 -21.15 25.14
N HIS A 118 9.18 -21.59 23.96
CA HIS A 118 8.76 -22.83 23.33
C HIS A 118 9.74 -23.98 23.58
N GLY A 119 10.52 -23.93 24.67
CA GLY A 119 11.32 -25.04 25.17
C GLY A 119 12.61 -25.32 24.41
N LEU A 120 13.05 -24.46 23.47
CA LEU A 120 14.34 -24.61 22.79
C LEU A 120 15.43 -23.83 23.53
N ALA A 121 16.63 -24.39 23.66
CA ALA A 121 17.80 -23.60 24.05
C ALA A 121 18.37 -22.85 22.83
N ALA A 122 18.88 -21.65 23.08
CA ALA A 122 19.43 -20.74 22.07
C ALA A 122 20.78 -20.15 22.50
N GLN A 123 21.75 -20.12 21.61
CA GLN A 123 22.96 -19.30 21.76
C GLN A 123 22.79 -18.04 20.90
N LEU A 124 22.97 -16.86 21.51
CA LEU A 124 22.85 -15.54 20.88
C LEU A 124 24.21 -14.83 20.90
N ASP A 125 24.72 -14.49 19.71
CA ASP A 125 25.97 -13.76 19.51
C ASP A 125 25.73 -12.53 18.66
N ILE A 126 26.08 -11.34 19.15
CA ILE A 126 25.95 -10.06 18.42
C ILE A 126 27.33 -9.59 17.97
N HIS A 127 27.44 -9.20 16.71
CA HIS A 127 28.67 -8.71 16.11
C HIS A 127 28.53 -7.30 15.55
N HIS A 128 29.58 -6.50 15.76
CA HIS A 128 29.77 -5.22 15.09
C HIS A 128 30.01 -5.41 13.57
N PRO A 129 29.72 -4.39 12.76
CA PRO A 129 30.07 -4.40 11.34
C PRO A 129 31.60 -4.49 11.17
N HIS A 130 32.08 -5.48 10.40
CA HIS A 130 33.49 -5.58 10.01
C HIS A 130 33.76 -4.75 8.74
N GLN A 131 35.03 -4.44 8.44
CA GLN A 131 35.40 -3.68 7.22
C GLN A 131 34.74 -4.30 5.97
N GLY A 132 33.83 -3.55 5.33
CA GLY A 132 33.07 -3.97 4.14
C GLY A 132 31.64 -4.47 4.38
N ALA A 133 31.12 -4.48 5.62
CA ALA A 133 29.71 -4.72 5.92
C ALA A 133 29.14 -3.52 6.69
N GLU A 134 27.93 -3.06 6.35
CA GLU A 134 27.35 -1.83 6.92
C GLU A 134 26.45 -2.03 8.16
N ASN A 135 26.08 -3.28 8.50
CA ASN A 135 25.04 -3.55 9.50
C ASN A 135 25.48 -4.51 10.62
N TYR A 136 25.00 -4.22 11.83
CA TYR A 136 25.07 -5.12 12.98
C TYR A 136 24.25 -6.38 12.68
N HIS A 137 24.64 -7.52 13.25
CA HIS A 137 23.88 -8.76 13.08
C HIS A 137 24.00 -9.66 14.30
N ALA A 138 22.97 -10.48 14.51
CA ALA A 138 22.95 -11.51 15.53
C ALA A 138 22.93 -12.89 14.89
N HIS A 139 23.90 -13.74 15.26
CA HIS A 139 23.83 -15.17 15.04
C HIS A 139 23.10 -15.82 16.20
N VAL A 140 22.05 -16.59 15.89
CA VAL A 140 21.27 -17.35 16.86
C VAL A 140 21.34 -18.83 16.49
N LEU A 141 22.06 -19.62 17.28
CA LEU A 141 22.02 -21.07 17.14
C LEU A 141 20.91 -21.63 18.03
N LEU A 142 19.99 -22.39 17.44
CA LEU A 142 18.84 -22.98 18.10
C LEU A 142 18.95 -24.50 18.09
N THR A 143 18.66 -25.11 19.22
CA THR A 143 18.54 -26.57 19.33
C THR A 143 17.39 -27.08 18.45
N THR A 144 17.54 -28.31 17.90
CA THR A 144 16.45 -28.95 17.13
C THR A 144 15.47 -29.71 18.03
N ARG A 145 15.82 -29.88 19.31
CA ARG A 145 15.09 -30.59 20.35
C ARG A 145 14.76 -29.65 21.49
N ARG A 146 13.63 -29.89 22.14
CA ARG A 146 13.28 -29.19 23.37
C ARG A 146 14.23 -29.62 24.49
N VAL A 147 14.67 -28.68 25.31
CA VAL A 147 15.52 -28.96 26.48
C VAL A 147 14.66 -28.91 27.73
N GLY A 148 14.73 -29.94 28.56
CA GLY A 148 14.02 -30.01 29.85
C GLY A 148 14.93 -30.51 30.96
N PRO A 149 14.40 -30.87 32.14
CA PRO A 149 15.21 -31.22 33.33
C PRO A 149 16.19 -32.38 33.14
N ALA A 150 15.87 -33.30 32.21
CA ALA A 150 16.72 -34.45 31.89
C ALA A 150 17.64 -34.21 30.66
N GLY A 151 17.77 -32.97 30.18
CA GLY A 151 18.56 -32.61 29.00
C GLY A 151 17.76 -32.61 27.69
N MET A 152 18.36 -33.11 26.60
CA MET A 152 17.80 -33.05 25.24
C MET A 152 16.59 -33.97 25.05
N GLY A 153 15.40 -33.39 24.89
CA GLY A 153 14.13 -34.10 24.74
C GLY A 153 13.69 -34.35 23.29
N ALA A 154 12.37 -34.25 23.07
CA ALA A 154 11.76 -34.51 21.76
C ALA A 154 12.09 -33.40 20.73
N LYS A 155 12.14 -33.77 19.44
CA LYS A 155 12.31 -32.78 18.35
C LYS A 155 11.09 -31.87 18.27
N ALA A 156 11.32 -30.56 18.23
CA ALA A 156 10.28 -29.55 18.10
C ALA A 156 9.77 -29.46 16.64
N ARG A 157 9.03 -30.48 16.22
CA ARG A 157 8.50 -30.60 14.84
C ARG A 157 7.39 -29.58 14.54
N ASP A 158 6.69 -29.15 15.56
CA ASP A 158 5.71 -28.06 15.55
C ASP A 158 6.31 -26.70 15.16
N LEU A 159 7.61 -26.51 15.43
CA LEU A 159 8.37 -25.30 15.07
C LEU A 159 9.17 -25.46 13.76
N ASN A 160 8.85 -26.46 12.94
CA ASN A 160 9.46 -26.69 11.64
C ASN A 160 8.53 -26.23 10.51
N GLY A 161 8.97 -25.29 9.67
CA GLY A 161 8.24 -24.89 8.45
C GLY A 161 8.20 -25.99 7.37
N GLN A 162 7.46 -25.76 6.28
CA GLN A 162 7.42 -26.70 5.14
C GLN A 162 8.77 -26.75 4.40
N PHE A 163 9.21 -27.96 4.02
CA PHE A 163 10.56 -28.20 3.49
C PHE A 163 10.56 -28.61 2.01
N ALA A 164 11.46 -28.00 1.22
CA ALA A 164 11.88 -28.51 -0.09
C ALA A 164 13.41 -28.32 -0.25
N LYS A 165 14.14 -29.40 -0.58
CA LYS A 165 15.58 -29.39 -0.91
C LYS A 165 16.51 -28.67 0.10
N GLY A 166 16.29 -28.86 1.40
CA GLY A 166 17.22 -28.36 2.45
C GLY A 166 17.15 -26.87 2.74
N THR A 167 16.24 -26.15 2.08
CA THR A 167 15.92 -24.74 2.36
C THR A 167 14.51 -24.67 2.94
N MET A 168 14.31 -23.81 3.93
CA MET A 168 12.98 -23.52 4.46
C MET A 168 12.22 -22.68 3.42
N MET A 169 11.00 -23.07 3.02
CA MET A 169 10.19 -22.30 2.07
C MET A 169 9.60 -20.99 2.69
N ASP A 170 9.86 -20.76 3.99
CA ASP A 170 9.38 -19.62 4.79
C ASP A 170 10.42 -18.49 4.95
N GLY A 171 11.39 -18.34 4.03
CA GLY A 171 12.41 -17.27 4.12
C GLY A 171 11.79 -15.86 4.24
N GLU A 172 10.68 -15.63 3.55
CA GLU A 172 9.90 -14.38 3.61
C GLU A 172 9.19 -14.19 4.97
N ARG A 173 8.72 -15.29 5.58
CA ARG A 173 7.97 -15.27 6.85
C ARG A 173 8.82 -14.82 8.03
N TRP A 174 10.06 -15.29 8.16
CA TRP A 174 10.92 -14.86 9.29
C TRP A 174 11.39 -13.42 9.14
N GLY A 175 11.60 -12.96 7.90
CA GLY A 175 11.83 -11.54 7.62
C GLY A 175 10.66 -10.69 8.09
N GLU A 176 9.42 -11.03 7.70
CA GLU A 176 8.20 -10.35 8.16
C GLU A 176 8.04 -10.37 9.69
N VAL A 177 8.18 -11.54 10.31
CA VAL A 177 8.08 -11.69 11.77
C VAL A 177 9.14 -10.86 12.50
N TRP A 178 10.37 -10.81 11.97
CA TRP A 178 11.44 -9.99 12.51
C TRP A 178 11.21 -8.49 12.29
N ARG A 179 10.71 -8.07 11.13
CA ARG A 179 10.33 -6.68 10.86
C ARG A 179 9.23 -6.23 11.81
N ASP A 180 8.19 -7.02 11.94
CA ASP A 180 7.03 -6.68 12.77
C ASP A 180 7.47 -6.56 14.23
N PHE A 181 8.34 -7.47 14.69
CA PHE A 181 8.95 -7.39 16.01
C PHE A 181 9.83 -6.14 16.18
N GLN A 182 10.72 -5.85 15.22
CA GLN A 182 11.57 -4.64 15.26
C GLN A 182 10.73 -3.35 15.31
N ASN A 183 9.72 -3.24 14.46
CA ASN A 183 8.83 -2.09 14.42
C ASN A 183 8.05 -1.94 15.72
N ASP A 184 7.55 -3.03 16.31
CA ASP A 184 6.89 -3.01 17.61
C ASP A 184 7.86 -2.63 18.74
N TYR A 185 9.09 -3.16 18.73
CA TYR A 185 10.14 -2.77 19.66
C TYR A 185 10.47 -1.27 19.56
N PHE A 186 10.67 -0.72 18.35
CA PHE A 186 10.90 0.72 18.17
C PHE A 186 9.74 1.56 18.67
N VAL A 187 8.50 1.11 18.47
CA VAL A 187 7.31 1.79 18.97
C VAL A 187 7.27 1.81 20.50
N ARG A 188 7.56 0.68 21.16
CA ARG A 188 7.57 0.55 22.63
C ARG A 188 8.69 1.36 23.29
N HIS A 189 9.85 1.44 22.66
CA HIS A 189 11.02 2.14 23.18
C HIS A 189 11.14 3.59 22.67
N HIS A 190 10.09 4.12 22.01
CA HIS A 190 10.01 5.50 21.52
C HIS A 190 11.14 5.89 20.55
N LEU A 191 11.58 4.95 19.70
CA LEU A 191 12.63 5.15 18.69
C LEU A 191 11.99 5.54 17.35
N ASP A 192 12.45 6.62 16.70
CA ASP A 192 11.91 7.10 15.41
C ASP A 192 12.55 6.36 14.22
N VAL A 193 12.64 5.04 14.35
CA VAL A 193 13.18 4.12 13.34
C VAL A 193 12.07 3.21 12.87
N ARG A 194 12.03 2.93 11.56
CA ARG A 194 11.09 1.99 10.97
C ARG A 194 11.81 1.09 9.96
N VAL A 195 11.36 -0.15 9.90
CA VAL A 195 11.75 -1.11 8.86
C VAL A 195 10.76 -1.01 7.69
N ASP A 196 11.25 -0.62 6.50
CA ASP A 196 10.48 -0.51 5.26
C ASP A 196 10.08 -1.88 4.66
N GLU A 197 8.97 -1.93 3.90
CA GLU A 197 8.47 -3.15 3.25
C GLU A 197 9.19 -3.43 1.92
N ILE A 198 9.90 -4.57 1.88
CA ILE A 198 10.38 -5.39 0.76
C ILE A 198 10.81 -4.65 -0.53
N SER A 199 12.14 -4.54 -0.67
CA SER A 199 12.86 -4.48 -1.95
C SER A 199 12.60 -5.77 -2.76
N LEU A 200 12.50 -5.70 -4.09
CA LEU A 200 11.99 -6.74 -5.01
C LEU A 200 12.80 -8.06 -5.03
N LEU A 201 13.88 -8.16 -4.24
CA LEU A 201 14.51 -9.42 -3.82
C LEU A 201 14.74 -9.46 -2.30
N PRO A 202 14.50 -10.61 -1.63
CA PRO A 202 15.04 -10.86 -0.31
C PRO A 202 16.57 -10.82 -0.41
N GLY A 203 17.22 -9.85 0.24
CA GLY A 203 18.68 -9.85 0.32
C GLY A 203 19.15 -11.14 0.99
N GLU A 204 20.00 -11.94 0.37
CA GLU A 204 20.60 -13.09 1.05
C GLU A 204 21.69 -12.60 2.01
N HIS A 205 21.52 -12.78 3.32
CA HIS A 205 22.66 -12.75 4.24
C HIS A 205 23.38 -14.10 4.18
N ILE A 206 24.66 -14.03 3.87
CA ILE A 206 25.60 -15.13 3.92
C ILE A 206 26.36 -15.00 5.24
N GLY A 207 26.26 -16.03 6.09
CA GLY A 207 27.00 -16.10 7.35
C GLY A 207 28.53 -15.99 7.16
N PRO A 208 29.27 -15.90 8.26
CA PRO A 208 30.59 -15.29 8.27
C PRO A 208 31.63 -16.06 7.46
N GLU A 209 32.42 -15.28 6.70
CA GLU A 209 33.35 -15.64 5.64
C GLU A 209 34.44 -16.67 5.97
N ARG A 210 34.70 -17.02 7.24
CA ARG A 210 35.96 -17.69 7.62
C ARG A 210 35.85 -19.19 7.89
N LEU A 211 34.82 -19.85 7.38
CA LEU A 211 34.72 -21.33 7.35
C LEU A 211 34.94 -21.93 5.96
N ARG A 212 35.30 -21.09 4.99
CA ARG A 212 35.78 -21.52 3.67
C ARG A 212 37.01 -20.69 3.37
N SER A 213 38.10 -21.36 3.06
CA SER A 213 39.31 -20.73 2.53
C SER A 213 38.94 -19.77 1.38
N ALA A 214 39.63 -18.62 1.35
CA ALA A 214 39.63 -17.57 0.33
C ALA A 214 38.53 -16.47 0.45
N GLY A 215 38.94 -15.29 0.94
CA GLY A 215 38.15 -14.05 0.92
C GLY A 215 37.75 -13.58 -0.49
N ASP A 216 38.40 -14.10 -1.53
CA ASP A 216 38.01 -13.86 -2.92
C ASP A 216 36.66 -14.48 -3.26
N VAL A 217 36.30 -15.64 -2.68
CA VAL A 217 35.12 -16.43 -3.09
C VAL A 217 33.80 -15.81 -2.62
N LEU A 218 33.77 -15.03 -1.53
CA LEU A 218 32.54 -14.39 -1.04
C LEU A 218 32.32 -13.00 -1.61
N ALA A 219 33.38 -12.23 -1.87
CA ALA A 219 33.29 -11.04 -2.72
C ALA A 219 32.86 -11.45 -4.15
N LEU A 220 33.42 -12.54 -4.69
CA LEU A 220 32.95 -13.16 -5.93
C LEU A 220 31.48 -13.57 -5.83
N LYS A 221 31.03 -14.23 -4.75
CA LYS A 221 29.61 -14.61 -4.60
C LYS A 221 28.66 -13.44 -4.47
N ARG A 222 29.01 -12.39 -3.72
CA ARG A 222 28.19 -11.16 -3.65
C ARG A 222 28.17 -10.45 -4.99
N ASN A 223 29.30 -10.38 -5.70
CA ASN A 223 29.36 -9.86 -7.07
C ASN A 223 28.62 -10.77 -8.06
N GLU A 224 28.59 -12.08 -7.86
CA GLU A 224 27.84 -13.05 -8.66
C GLU A 224 26.33 -12.93 -8.40
N GLU A 225 25.91 -12.70 -7.15
CA GLU A 225 24.52 -12.51 -6.75
C GLU A 225 24.00 -11.12 -7.18
N ARG A 226 24.78 -10.06 -6.96
CA ARG A 226 24.52 -8.73 -7.54
C ARG A 226 24.52 -8.78 -9.05
N GLY A 227 25.47 -9.48 -9.65
CA GLY A 227 25.54 -9.72 -11.08
C GLY A 227 24.39 -10.57 -11.60
N LYS A 228 23.90 -11.53 -10.82
CA LYS A 228 22.70 -12.33 -11.15
C LYS A 228 21.46 -11.48 -11.07
N LEU A 229 21.25 -10.73 -9.99
CA LEU A 229 20.15 -9.80 -9.85
C LEU A 229 20.19 -8.75 -10.97
N ALA A 230 21.34 -8.16 -11.24
CA ALA A 230 21.51 -7.20 -12.33
C ALA A 230 21.15 -7.83 -13.68
N ARG A 231 21.61 -9.06 -13.96
CA ARG A 231 21.20 -9.81 -15.13
C ARG A 231 19.69 -10.08 -15.16
N ASP A 232 19.08 -10.45 -14.04
CA ASP A 232 17.65 -10.72 -13.94
C ASP A 232 16.83 -9.43 -14.17
N LEU A 233 17.24 -8.28 -13.62
CA LEU A 233 16.59 -6.99 -13.86
C LEU A 233 16.75 -6.49 -15.30
N MET A 234 17.92 -6.75 -15.92
CA MET A 234 18.16 -6.42 -17.32
C MET A 234 17.45 -7.38 -18.28
N ALA A 235 17.30 -8.66 -17.91
CA ALA A 235 16.62 -9.67 -18.72
C ALA A 235 15.09 -9.58 -18.60
N GLU A 236 14.59 -9.13 -17.44
CA GLU A 236 13.15 -8.97 -17.17
C GLU A 236 12.83 -7.53 -16.70
N PRO A 237 13.09 -6.49 -17.53
CA PRO A 237 12.85 -5.09 -17.17
C PRO A 237 11.37 -4.82 -16.86
N GLU A 238 10.45 -5.61 -17.41
CA GLU A 238 9.01 -5.57 -17.12
C GLU A 238 8.70 -5.71 -15.62
N ARG A 239 9.50 -6.46 -14.85
CA ARG A 239 9.29 -6.60 -13.40
C ARG A 239 9.54 -5.28 -12.67
N VAL A 240 10.54 -4.53 -13.10
CA VAL A 240 10.84 -3.19 -12.60
C VAL A 240 9.71 -2.24 -12.98
N LEU A 241 9.29 -2.26 -14.25
CA LEU A 241 8.19 -1.44 -14.75
C LEU A 241 6.88 -1.69 -14.00
N ASN A 242 6.52 -2.96 -13.76
CA ASN A 242 5.33 -3.35 -13.00
C ASN A 242 5.39 -2.86 -11.54
N HIS A 243 6.57 -2.88 -10.92
CA HIS A 243 6.75 -2.35 -9.57
C HIS A 243 6.60 -0.82 -9.55
N LEU A 244 7.26 -0.12 -10.46
CA LEU A 244 7.23 1.34 -10.55
C LEU A 244 5.83 1.88 -10.87
N THR A 245 5.04 1.12 -11.66
CA THR A 245 3.69 1.48 -12.10
C THR A 245 2.57 0.77 -11.33
N ARG A 246 2.87 0.11 -10.20
CA ARG A 246 1.85 -0.57 -9.39
C ARG A 246 0.82 0.40 -8.82
N GLN A 247 1.28 1.48 -8.20
CA GLN A 247 0.42 2.44 -7.48
C GLN A 247 0.26 3.79 -8.20
N ARG A 248 0.93 3.98 -9.34
CA ARG A 248 0.98 5.21 -10.11
C ARG A 248 1.03 4.90 -11.60
N SER A 249 0.36 5.71 -12.42
CA SER A 249 0.33 5.50 -13.88
C SER A 249 1.59 5.96 -14.59
N SER A 250 2.47 6.71 -13.91
CA SER A 250 3.77 7.10 -14.45
C SER A 250 4.84 7.21 -13.38
N PHE A 251 6.09 7.01 -13.75
CA PHE A 251 7.27 7.12 -12.89
C PHE A 251 8.30 8.08 -13.50
N SER A 252 9.11 8.71 -12.67
CA SER A 252 10.19 9.60 -13.11
C SER A 252 11.55 8.90 -13.13
N VAL A 253 12.56 9.52 -13.74
CA VAL A 253 13.97 9.10 -13.62
C VAL A 253 14.37 8.91 -12.15
N ARG A 254 13.95 9.84 -11.28
CA ARG A 254 14.22 9.79 -9.85
C ARG A 254 13.60 8.58 -9.16
N ASP A 255 12.45 8.12 -9.63
CA ASP A 255 11.77 6.94 -9.08
C ASP A 255 12.50 5.65 -9.46
N LEU A 256 12.94 5.54 -10.72
CA LEU A 256 13.73 4.41 -11.18
C LEU A 256 15.10 4.37 -10.48
N ASN A 257 15.79 5.50 -10.36
CA ASN A 257 17.05 5.56 -9.62
C ASN A 257 16.85 5.19 -8.14
N ARG A 258 15.83 5.73 -7.47
CA ARG A 258 15.52 5.33 -6.09
C ARG A 258 15.26 3.83 -5.96
N TYR A 259 14.67 3.21 -6.98
CA TYR A 259 14.46 1.76 -7.00
C TYR A 259 15.78 1.00 -7.17
N ILE A 260 16.64 1.43 -8.10
CA ILE A 260 17.96 0.82 -8.37
C ILE A 260 18.90 0.99 -7.15
N ASP A 261 18.90 2.16 -6.52
CA ASP A 261 19.74 2.51 -5.36
C ASP A 261 19.51 1.59 -4.16
N GLN A 262 18.36 0.89 -4.09
CA GLN A 262 18.06 -0.06 -3.01
C GLN A 262 18.99 -1.28 -3.01
N TYR A 263 19.70 -1.55 -4.11
CA TYR A 263 20.47 -2.78 -4.31
C TYR A 263 21.99 -2.57 -4.30
N ASP A 264 22.47 -1.32 -4.12
CA ASP A 264 23.90 -0.98 -4.01
C ASP A 264 24.73 -1.53 -5.20
N PHE A 265 24.24 -1.32 -6.43
CA PHE A 265 24.99 -1.65 -7.65
C PHE A 265 26.12 -0.63 -7.89
N ASP A 266 27.19 -1.07 -8.56
CA ASP A 266 28.17 -0.13 -9.10
C ASP A 266 27.54 0.75 -10.19
N GLU A 267 28.16 1.89 -10.45
CA GLU A 267 27.64 2.91 -11.36
C GLU A 267 27.38 2.37 -12.77
N ALA A 268 28.27 1.53 -13.31
CA ALA A 268 28.11 0.96 -14.64
C ALA A 268 26.96 -0.06 -14.71
N THR A 269 26.81 -0.90 -13.68
CA THR A 269 25.69 -1.83 -13.58
C THR A 269 24.36 -1.11 -13.41
N ALA A 270 24.30 -0.10 -12.54
CA ALA A 270 23.11 0.74 -12.35
C ALA A 270 22.68 1.43 -13.66
N THR A 271 23.66 1.97 -14.40
CA THR A 271 23.49 2.57 -15.74
C THR A 271 22.85 1.57 -16.71
N ARG A 272 23.39 0.35 -16.79
CA ARG A 272 22.86 -0.68 -17.70
C ARG A 272 21.46 -1.18 -17.32
N ILE A 273 21.14 -1.27 -16.03
CA ILE A 273 19.78 -1.60 -15.57
C ILE A 273 18.81 -0.48 -15.97
N PHE A 274 19.22 0.77 -15.74
CA PHE A 274 18.45 1.93 -16.15
C PHE A 274 18.17 1.91 -17.66
N GLU A 275 19.19 1.73 -18.49
CA GLU A 275 19.05 1.61 -19.94
C GLU A 275 18.12 0.47 -20.34
N ALA A 276 18.28 -0.72 -19.74
CA ALA A 276 17.43 -1.88 -20.03
C ALA A 276 15.95 -1.59 -19.73
N VAL A 277 15.66 -0.86 -18.65
CA VAL A 277 14.29 -0.48 -18.28
C VAL A 277 13.74 0.61 -19.21
N ILE A 278 14.53 1.63 -19.54
CA ILE A 278 14.07 2.74 -20.40
C ILE A 278 13.94 2.33 -21.87
N ARG A 279 14.83 1.47 -22.38
CA ARG A 279 14.78 0.93 -23.74
C ARG A 279 13.83 -0.26 -23.89
N CYS A 280 13.25 -0.75 -22.80
CA CYS A 280 12.25 -1.80 -22.87
C CYS A 280 11.11 -1.36 -23.79
N ASP A 281 10.70 -2.23 -24.70
CA ASP A 281 9.57 -2.03 -25.62
C ASP A 281 8.25 -1.76 -24.90
N GLN A 282 8.15 -2.15 -23.62
CA GLN A 282 7.01 -1.87 -22.75
C GLN A 282 7.05 -0.47 -22.12
N THR A 283 8.12 0.31 -22.28
CA THR A 283 8.26 1.68 -21.73
C THR A 283 7.82 2.74 -22.73
N LEU A 284 7.04 3.72 -22.28
CA LEU A 284 6.59 4.86 -23.07
C LEU A 284 6.96 6.18 -22.39
N TYR A 285 7.33 7.18 -23.17
CA TYR A 285 7.52 8.55 -22.70
C TYR A 285 6.18 9.26 -22.58
N THR A 286 6.01 10.07 -21.55
CA THR A 286 4.87 10.97 -21.46
C THR A 286 5.25 12.36 -21.94
N MET A 287 4.30 13.09 -22.52
CA MET A 287 4.47 14.49 -22.82
C MET A 287 3.96 15.34 -21.64
N ASP A 288 4.30 16.62 -21.63
CA ASP A 288 3.76 17.61 -20.70
C ASP A 288 2.56 18.33 -21.33
N ARG A 289 2.06 19.38 -20.66
CA ARG A 289 0.90 20.12 -21.15
C ARG A 289 1.16 21.00 -22.37
N ASN A 290 2.40 21.17 -22.75
CA ASN A 290 2.82 21.98 -23.89
C ASN A 290 3.21 21.10 -25.09
N GLY A 291 3.08 19.77 -24.96
CA GLY A 291 3.51 18.80 -25.97
C GLY A 291 5.01 18.51 -25.94
N GLU A 292 5.73 18.95 -24.91
CA GLU A 292 7.15 18.65 -24.71
C GLU A 292 7.32 17.32 -23.98
N ILE A 293 8.48 16.66 -24.10
CA ILE A 293 8.73 15.42 -23.36
C ILE A 293 8.74 15.74 -21.86
N ALA A 294 7.83 15.15 -21.11
CA ALA A 294 7.87 15.23 -19.65
C ALA A 294 8.94 14.27 -19.12
N ASP A 295 9.57 14.61 -17.99
CA ASP A 295 10.52 13.77 -17.24
C ASP A 295 9.87 12.53 -16.58
N ARG A 296 8.91 11.91 -17.26
CA ARG A 296 8.09 10.80 -16.78
C ARG A 296 7.85 9.78 -17.88
N PHE A 297 7.74 8.54 -17.43
CA PHE A 297 7.55 7.34 -18.22
C PHE A 297 6.30 6.61 -17.74
N THR A 298 5.67 5.87 -18.64
CA THR A 298 4.58 4.93 -18.36
C THR A 298 4.88 3.60 -19.03
N THR A 299 3.98 2.62 -18.89
CA THR A 299 4.07 1.36 -19.63
C THR A 299 2.99 1.25 -20.71
N VAL A 300 3.26 0.47 -21.75
CA VAL A 300 2.28 0.12 -22.79
C VAL A 300 1.01 -0.47 -22.17
N ALA A 301 1.16 -1.34 -21.16
CA ALA A 301 0.04 -1.94 -20.45
C ALA A 301 -0.84 -0.90 -19.73
N VAL A 302 -0.24 0.05 -19.00
CA VAL A 302 -0.97 1.13 -18.31
C VAL A 302 -1.67 2.04 -19.32
N TRP A 303 -0.97 2.45 -20.38
CA TRP A 303 -1.54 3.30 -21.41
C TRP A 303 -2.70 2.61 -22.14
N ALA A 304 -2.56 1.32 -22.47
CA ALA A 304 -3.61 0.54 -23.11
C ALA A 304 -4.85 0.39 -22.20
N GLU A 305 -4.66 0.12 -20.91
CA GLU A 305 -5.75 0.03 -19.92
C GLU A 305 -6.55 1.33 -19.83
N GLU A 306 -5.87 2.47 -19.71
CA GLU A 306 -6.50 3.79 -19.63
C GLU A 306 -7.20 4.18 -20.94
N THR A 307 -6.57 3.89 -22.08
CA THR A 307 -7.12 4.17 -23.42
C THR A 307 -8.36 3.34 -23.70
N GLU A 308 -8.35 2.05 -23.33
CA GLU A 308 -9.49 1.16 -23.48
C GLU A 308 -10.68 1.66 -22.65
N ALA A 309 -10.44 2.11 -21.41
CA ALA A 309 -11.48 2.66 -20.56
C ALA A 309 -12.13 3.94 -21.13
N LEU A 310 -11.34 4.87 -21.67
CA LEU A 310 -11.88 6.06 -22.34
C LEU A 310 -12.64 5.69 -23.63
N THR A 311 -12.19 4.68 -24.35
CA THR A 311 -12.87 4.18 -25.55
C THR A 311 -14.23 3.58 -25.20
N LEU A 312 -14.30 2.74 -24.17
CA LEU A 312 -15.56 2.20 -23.64
C LEU A 312 -16.48 3.32 -23.14
N SER A 313 -15.92 4.33 -22.46
CA SER A 313 -16.68 5.48 -22.00
C SER A 313 -17.33 6.23 -23.17
N ARG A 314 -16.59 6.51 -24.24
CA ARG A 314 -17.14 7.14 -25.46
C ARG A 314 -18.21 6.28 -26.13
N ALA A 315 -18.04 4.97 -26.16
CA ALA A 315 -19.03 4.06 -26.71
C ALA A 315 -20.35 4.11 -25.93
N LEU A 316 -20.28 4.09 -24.59
CA LEU A 316 -21.46 4.21 -23.72
C LEU A 316 -22.12 5.60 -23.81
N LEU A 317 -21.32 6.66 -23.97
CA LEU A 317 -21.83 8.03 -24.15
C LEU A 317 -22.58 8.21 -25.48
N ALA A 318 -22.15 7.51 -26.54
CA ALA A 318 -22.76 7.58 -27.86
C ALA A 318 -24.16 6.93 -27.91
N GLU A 319 -24.44 5.99 -27.00
CA GLU A 319 -25.73 5.33 -26.89
C GLU A 319 -26.67 6.12 -25.96
N GLN A 320 -27.60 6.88 -26.56
CA GLN A 320 -28.70 7.49 -25.82
C GLN A 320 -29.63 6.41 -25.28
N ASP A 321 -29.96 6.51 -23.99
CA ASP A 321 -30.74 5.49 -23.30
C ASP A 321 -31.59 6.17 -22.22
N PRO A 322 -32.61 6.97 -22.61
CA PRO A 322 -33.47 7.64 -21.66
C PRO A 322 -34.32 6.60 -20.90
N MET A 323 -34.12 6.50 -19.59
CA MET A 323 -34.83 5.53 -18.76
C MET A 323 -36.27 5.94 -18.50
N ILE A 324 -36.52 7.24 -18.40
CA ILE A 324 -37.86 7.79 -18.24
C ILE A 324 -38.07 9.00 -19.15
N PRO A 325 -39.33 9.35 -19.49
CA PRO A 325 -39.62 10.56 -20.23
C PRO A 325 -39.14 11.82 -19.50
N LYS A 326 -38.61 12.80 -20.26
CA LYS A 326 -38.07 14.04 -19.70
C LYS A 326 -39.08 14.78 -18.78
N ALA A 327 -40.34 14.86 -19.20
CA ALA A 327 -41.39 15.48 -18.40
C ALA A 327 -41.58 14.81 -17.02
N ARG A 328 -41.40 13.48 -16.94
CA ARG A 328 -41.47 12.75 -15.66
C ARG A 328 -40.25 13.05 -14.79
N ALA A 329 -39.06 13.16 -15.38
CA ALA A 329 -37.85 13.55 -14.66
C ALA A 329 -37.95 14.98 -14.10
N GLU A 330 -38.51 15.92 -14.88
CA GLU A 330 -38.79 17.30 -14.44
C GLU A 330 -39.77 17.33 -13.27
N MET A 331 -40.90 16.62 -13.38
CA MET A 331 -41.88 16.52 -12.29
C MET A 331 -41.31 15.89 -11.01
N LEU A 332 -40.47 14.86 -11.14
CA LEU A 332 -39.77 14.26 -9.98
C LEU A 332 -38.85 15.28 -9.32
N ALA A 333 -38.10 16.07 -10.09
CA ALA A 333 -37.20 17.07 -9.57
C ALA A 333 -37.95 18.17 -8.80
N ASP A 334 -39.03 18.70 -9.38
CA ASP A 334 -39.85 19.77 -8.78
C ASP A 334 -40.46 19.34 -7.44
N ASN A 335 -40.88 18.08 -7.33
CA ASN A 335 -41.47 17.53 -6.11
C ASN A 335 -40.44 17.13 -5.03
N SER A 336 -39.14 17.19 -5.33
CA SER A 336 -38.07 16.69 -4.45
C SER A 336 -37.33 17.77 -3.67
N GLY A 337 -37.56 19.06 -3.95
CA GLY A 337 -36.86 20.17 -3.31
C GLY A 337 -35.34 20.19 -3.58
N LEU A 338 -34.91 19.61 -4.69
CA LEU A 338 -33.51 19.58 -5.12
C LEU A 338 -33.03 20.97 -5.54
N SER A 339 -31.74 21.27 -5.35
CA SER A 339 -31.15 22.48 -5.93
C SER A 339 -31.07 22.37 -7.46
N GLY A 340 -30.85 23.50 -8.16
CA GLY A 340 -30.71 23.49 -9.63
C GLY A 340 -29.63 22.53 -10.13
N GLU A 341 -28.47 22.48 -9.47
CA GLU A 341 -27.38 21.54 -9.79
C GLU A 341 -27.77 20.07 -9.55
N GLN A 342 -28.48 19.79 -8.44
CA GLN A 342 -28.95 18.44 -8.12
C GLN A 342 -30.06 17.99 -9.10
N THR A 343 -30.92 18.90 -9.52
CA THR A 343 -31.94 18.67 -10.56
C THR A 343 -31.28 18.34 -11.90
N ALA A 344 -30.25 19.08 -12.31
CA ALA A 344 -29.49 18.78 -13.52
C ALA A 344 -28.84 17.38 -13.45
N ALA A 345 -28.27 17.02 -12.30
CA ALA A 345 -27.66 15.70 -12.09
C ALA A 345 -28.69 14.58 -12.13
N LEU A 346 -29.86 14.79 -11.51
CA LEU A 346 -30.99 13.86 -11.56
C LEU A 346 -31.46 13.64 -13.00
N GLN A 347 -31.70 14.73 -13.75
CA GLN A 347 -32.14 14.68 -15.13
C GLN A 347 -31.11 13.95 -16.01
N ALA A 348 -29.83 14.30 -15.90
CA ALA A 348 -28.77 13.63 -16.65
C ALA A 348 -28.66 12.12 -16.34
N GLY A 349 -28.94 11.70 -15.10
CA GLY A 349 -28.94 10.28 -14.74
C GLY A 349 -30.17 9.51 -15.22
N LEU A 350 -31.32 10.19 -15.38
CA LEU A 350 -32.60 9.58 -15.74
C LEU A 350 -32.89 9.63 -17.25
N THR A 351 -32.39 10.63 -17.96
CA THR A 351 -32.71 10.88 -19.38
C THR A 351 -31.48 10.92 -20.28
N GLY A 352 -30.29 10.66 -19.73
CA GLY A 352 -29.02 10.75 -20.45
C GLY A 352 -28.68 9.51 -21.27
N SER A 353 -27.39 9.36 -21.55
CA SER A 353 -26.82 8.22 -22.25
C SER A 353 -26.61 7.02 -21.32
N ARG A 354 -25.99 5.95 -21.82
CA ARG A 354 -25.58 4.81 -21.00
C ARG A 354 -24.41 5.10 -20.08
N LEU A 355 -23.77 6.26 -20.17
CA LEU A 355 -22.81 6.71 -19.18
C LEU A 355 -23.14 8.13 -18.73
N THR A 356 -23.53 8.27 -17.46
CA THR A 356 -23.65 9.57 -16.81
C THR A 356 -22.58 9.69 -15.73
N VAL A 357 -21.91 10.84 -15.67
CA VAL A 357 -20.94 11.13 -14.60
C VAL A 357 -21.42 12.34 -13.82
N ILE A 358 -21.49 12.18 -12.49
CA ILE A 358 -21.88 13.24 -11.55
C ILE A 358 -20.68 13.50 -10.64
N ARG A 359 -20.10 14.69 -10.78
CA ARG A 359 -19.01 15.16 -9.92
C ARG A 359 -19.61 16.03 -8.82
N GLY A 360 -19.62 15.55 -7.58
CA GLY A 360 -20.12 16.34 -6.46
C GLY A 360 -19.04 16.60 -5.42
N ARG A 361 -18.91 17.83 -4.95
CA ARG A 361 -17.97 18.17 -3.86
C ARG A 361 -18.40 17.55 -2.52
N ALA A 362 -17.56 17.67 -1.50
CA ALA A 362 -17.84 17.16 -0.17
C ALA A 362 -19.01 17.93 0.44
N GLY A 363 -20.05 17.22 0.91
CA GLY A 363 -21.18 17.86 1.58
C GLY A 363 -22.21 18.54 0.66
N THR A 364 -22.23 18.22 -0.64
CA THR A 364 -23.19 18.81 -1.61
C THR A 364 -24.52 18.07 -1.72
N GLY A 365 -24.73 17.03 -0.91
CA GLY A 365 -26.01 16.28 -0.89
C GLY A 365 -26.14 15.20 -1.97
N LYS A 366 -25.03 14.66 -2.48
CA LYS A 366 -25.01 13.55 -3.46
C LYS A 366 -25.94 12.38 -3.08
N SER A 367 -25.88 11.91 -1.83
CA SER A 367 -26.75 10.84 -1.32
C SER A 367 -28.25 11.15 -1.45
N TYR A 368 -28.64 12.41 -1.22
CA TYR A 368 -30.04 12.82 -1.38
C TYR A 368 -30.47 12.78 -2.86
N CYS A 369 -29.62 13.28 -3.75
CA CYS A 369 -29.84 13.19 -5.20
C CYS A 369 -29.93 11.73 -5.68
N LEU A 370 -29.04 10.86 -5.20
CA LEU A 370 -29.03 9.43 -5.53
C LEU A 370 -30.30 8.71 -5.06
N LYS A 371 -30.84 9.08 -3.89
CA LYS A 371 -32.10 8.54 -3.38
C LYS A 371 -33.26 8.85 -4.32
N VAL A 372 -33.39 10.10 -4.78
CA VAL A 372 -34.44 10.52 -5.73
C VAL A 372 -34.25 9.84 -7.09
N LEU A 373 -33.00 9.75 -7.58
CA LEU A 373 -32.67 9.07 -8.83
C LEU A 373 -33.07 7.60 -8.78
N ARG A 374 -32.72 6.90 -7.70
CA ARG A 374 -33.09 5.50 -7.47
C ARG A 374 -34.61 5.32 -7.43
N GLN A 375 -35.33 6.21 -6.76
CA GLN A 375 -36.78 6.19 -6.72
C GLN A 375 -37.39 6.29 -8.12
N GLY A 376 -36.94 7.26 -8.93
CA GLY A 376 -37.42 7.44 -10.30
C GLY A 376 -37.20 6.23 -11.21
N LEU A 377 -36.04 5.56 -11.08
CA LEU A 377 -35.72 4.34 -11.84
C LEU A 377 -36.58 3.15 -11.43
N ILE A 378 -36.73 2.89 -10.13
CA ILE A 378 -37.54 1.77 -9.62
C ILE A 378 -39.02 1.95 -9.94
N GLU A 379 -39.57 3.16 -9.76
CA GLU A 379 -40.97 3.47 -10.11
C GLU A 379 -41.26 3.40 -11.61
N SER A 380 -40.21 3.24 -12.42
CA SER A 380 -40.30 3.05 -13.86
C SER A 380 -39.84 1.65 -14.28
N HIS A 381 -39.78 0.71 -13.32
CA HIS A 381 -39.49 -0.71 -13.50
C HIS A 381 -38.10 -1.04 -14.08
N HIS A 382 -37.11 -0.17 -13.85
CA HIS A 382 -35.71 -0.46 -14.19
C HIS A 382 -34.99 -1.17 -13.06
N ASP A 383 -34.18 -2.17 -13.41
CA ASP A 383 -33.27 -2.82 -12.46
C ASP A 383 -32.15 -1.86 -12.08
N VAL A 384 -31.97 -1.63 -10.77
CA VAL A 384 -30.93 -0.73 -10.24
C VAL A 384 -30.00 -1.49 -9.31
N ILE A 385 -28.69 -1.44 -9.61
CA ILE A 385 -27.65 -2.06 -8.79
C ILE A 385 -26.76 -0.96 -8.22
N GLY A 386 -26.68 -0.90 -6.89
CA GLY A 386 -25.79 0.02 -6.17
C GLY A 386 -24.39 -0.58 -6.01
N LEU A 387 -23.36 0.15 -6.41
CA LEU A 387 -21.97 -0.28 -6.32
C LEU A 387 -21.13 0.74 -5.56
N GLY A 388 -20.19 0.26 -4.76
CA GLY A 388 -19.22 1.11 -4.06
C GLY A 388 -17.80 0.56 -4.11
N PRO A 389 -16.78 1.40 -3.87
CA PRO A 389 -15.38 0.96 -3.80
C PRO A 389 -15.12 0.09 -2.57
N THR A 390 -15.85 0.31 -1.48
CA THR A 390 -15.67 -0.39 -0.20
C THR A 390 -16.99 -0.97 0.31
N ASN A 391 -16.90 -1.95 1.21
CA ASN A 391 -18.07 -2.53 1.85
C ASN A 391 -18.86 -1.48 2.67
N MET A 392 -18.20 -0.42 3.17
CA MET A 392 -18.86 0.67 3.87
C MET A 392 -19.76 1.48 2.95
N VAL A 393 -19.27 1.83 1.75
CA VAL A 393 -20.08 2.55 0.74
C VAL A 393 -21.22 1.66 0.25
N ALA A 394 -20.95 0.38 -0.03
CA ALA A 394 -22.00 -0.56 -0.43
C ALA A 394 -23.08 -0.75 0.66
N SER A 395 -22.69 -0.74 1.94
CA SER A 395 -23.61 -0.78 3.07
C SER A 395 -24.43 0.51 3.20
N ALA A 396 -23.80 1.68 3.00
CA ALA A 396 -24.50 2.97 2.97
C ALA A 396 -25.56 3.02 1.87
N LEU A 397 -25.22 2.62 0.64
CA LEU A 397 -26.18 2.50 -0.47
C LEU A 397 -27.34 1.56 -0.13
N ARG A 398 -27.07 0.44 0.57
CA ARG A 398 -28.13 -0.47 1.02
C ARG A 398 -29.12 0.22 1.95
N LYS A 399 -28.62 1.01 2.90
CA LYS A 399 -29.45 1.81 3.82
C LYS A 399 -30.26 2.89 3.10
N GLU A 400 -29.76 3.38 1.97
CA GLU A 400 -30.47 4.31 1.08
C GLU A 400 -31.50 3.60 0.16
N GLY A 401 -31.65 2.29 0.30
CA GLY A 401 -32.66 1.47 -0.36
C GLY A 401 -32.24 0.88 -1.71
N PHE A 402 -30.93 0.78 -1.99
CA PHE A 402 -30.43 -0.06 -3.07
C PHE A 402 -30.40 -1.53 -2.60
N ASP A 403 -31.49 -2.27 -2.84
CA ASP A 403 -31.64 -3.66 -2.38
C ASP A 403 -30.51 -4.57 -2.88
N HIS A 404 -30.08 -4.34 -4.13
CA HIS A 404 -28.94 -4.99 -4.75
C HIS A 404 -27.70 -4.10 -4.65
N SER A 405 -27.07 -4.05 -3.47
CA SER A 405 -25.80 -3.35 -3.28
C SER A 405 -24.60 -4.28 -3.06
N SER A 406 -23.44 -3.96 -3.66
CA SER A 406 -22.19 -4.68 -3.42
C SER A 406 -20.97 -3.84 -3.74
N THR A 407 -19.76 -4.34 -3.45
CA THR A 407 -18.55 -3.67 -3.95
C THR A 407 -18.37 -3.92 -5.44
N VAL A 408 -17.74 -2.98 -6.16
CA VAL A 408 -17.40 -3.18 -7.59
C VAL A 408 -16.54 -4.43 -7.77
N HIS A 409 -15.59 -4.69 -6.86
CA HIS A 409 -14.78 -5.91 -6.86
C HIS A 409 -15.63 -7.19 -6.74
N ALA A 410 -16.62 -7.23 -5.84
CA ALA A 410 -17.51 -8.39 -5.71
C ALA A 410 -18.42 -8.56 -6.93
N PHE A 411 -18.85 -7.46 -7.54
CA PHE A 411 -19.59 -7.46 -8.79
C PHE A 411 -18.77 -8.04 -9.95
N LEU A 412 -17.56 -7.53 -10.19
CA LEU A 412 -16.65 -8.04 -11.23
C LEU A 412 -16.24 -9.50 -10.98
N PHE A 413 -16.06 -9.89 -9.72
CA PHE A 413 -15.77 -11.28 -9.38
C PHE A 413 -16.91 -12.24 -9.75
N ARG A 414 -18.17 -11.83 -9.55
CA ARG A 414 -19.34 -12.62 -9.99
C ARG A 414 -19.38 -12.75 -11.51
N GLU A 415 -19.04 -11.69 -12.23
CA GLU A 415 -18.93 -11.71 -13.69
C GLU A 415 -17.86 -12.70 -14.16
N LYS A 416 -16.66 -12.64 -13.58
CA LYS A 416 -15.55 -13.54 -13.92
C LYS A 416 -15.88 -15.02 -13.68
N LEU A 417 -16.74 -15.31 -12.71
CA LEU A 417 -17.24 -16.66 -12.43
C LEU A 417 -18.43 -17.09 -13.31
N GLY A 418 -18.90 -16.23 -14.22
CA GLY A 418 -20.09 -16.48 -15.04
C GLY A 418 -21.39 -16.52 -14.24
N ARG A 419 -21.41 -15.90 -13.04
CA ARG A 419 -22.56 -15.89 -12.11
C ARG A 419 -23.30 -14.55 -12.11
N LEU A 420 -22.94 -13.64 -13.01
CA LEU A 420 -23.61 -12.35 -13.15
C LEU A 420 -24.69 -12.46 -14.23
N THR A 421 -25.91 -12.09 -13.87
CA THR A 421 -27.03 -11.93 -14.79
C THR A 421 -27.46 -10.48 -14.73
N LEU A 422 -27.40 -9.79 -15.87
CA LEU A 422 -27.88 -8.42 -16.04
C LEU A 422 -28.93 -8.41 -17.15
N GLN A 423 -30.06 -7.76 -16.89
CA GLN A 423 -31.04 -7.48 -17.93
C GLN A 423 -30.56 -6.29 -18.77
N GLU A 424 -30.93 -6.25 -20.05
CA GLU A 424 -30.70 -5.05 -20.85
C GLU A 424 -31.43 -3.86 -20.21
N GLY A 425 -30.76 -2.70 -20.14
CA GLY A 425 -31.30 -1.51 -19.49
C GLY A 425 -31.07 -1.45 -17.97
N THR A 426 -30.42 -2.44 -17.36
CA THR A 426 -30.01 -2.36 -15.94
C THR A 426 -29.14 -1.12 -15.69
N ARG A 427 -29.36 -0.41 -14.59
CA ARG A 427 -28.57 0.76 -14.17
C ARG A 427 -27.62 0.44 -13.03
N LEU A 428 -26.33 0.54 -13.32
CA LEU A 428 -25.24 0.41 -12.35
C LEU A 428 -24.92 1.79 -11.78
N VAL A 429 -25.33 2.05 -10.55
CA VAL A 429 -25.07 3.31 -9.85
C VAL A 429 -23.85 3.12 -8.96
N VAL A 430 -22.77 3.85 -9.22
CA VAL A 430 -21.50 3.71 -8.51
C VAL A 430 -21.22 4.95 -7.69
N ASP A 431 -21.30 4.85 -6.37
CA ASP A 431 -20.95 5.94 -5.46
C ASP A 431 -19.48 5.86 -5.04
N GLU A 432 -18.88 7.02 -4.74
CA GLU A 432 -17.45 7.21 -4.46
C GLU A 432 -16.53 6.61 -5.57
N ALA A 433 -16.95 6.74 -6.83
CA ALA A 433 -16.25 6.20 -8.01
C ALA A 433 -14.82 6.74 -8.17
N ALA A 434 -14.52 7.93 -7.62
CA ALA A 434 -13.17 8.51 -7.61
C ALA A 434 -12.15 7.67 -6.81
N MET A 435 -12.60 6.78 -5.93
CA MET A 435 -11.76 5.85 -5.17
C MET A 435 -11.42 4.55 -5.94
N LEU A 436 -12.03 4.32 -7.11
CA LEU A 436 -11.76 3.13 -7.90
C LEU A 436 -10.43 3.26 -8.65
N ASP A 437 -9.67 2.17 -8.68
CA ASP A 437 -8.47 2.09 -9.51
C ASP A 437 -8.82 1.95 -10.99
N SER A 438 -7.86 2.26 -11.86
CA SER A 438 -8.04 2.27 -13.32
C SER A 438 -8.52 0.92 -13.86
N GLY A 439 -7.96 -0.18 -13.37
CA GLY A 439 -8.31 -1.53 -13.80
C GLY A 439 -9.74 -1.92 -13.40
N THR A 440 -10.13 -1.63 -12.15
CA THR A 440 -11.49 -1.88 -11.65
C THR A 440 -12.53 -1.05 -12.42
N LEU A 441 -12.24 0.23 -12.68
CA LEU A 441 -13.16 1.09 -13.42
C LEU A 441 -13.29 0.65 -14.88
N LYS A 442 -12.18 0.27 -15.54
CA LYS A 442 -12.18 -0.31 -16.88
C LYS A 442 -12.99 -1.60 -16.94
N GLY A 443 -12.81 -2.49 -15.96
CA GLY A 443 -13.57 -3.74 -15.87
C GLY A 443 -15.08 -3.50 -15.75
N LEU A 444 -15.49 -2.52 -14.94
CA LEU A 444 -16.89 -2.14 -14.80
C LEU A 444 -17.49 -1.64 -16.12
N LEU A 445 -16.79 -0.75 -16.82
CA LEU A 445 -17.25 -0.19 -18.10
C LEU A 445 -17.35 -1.28 -19.18
N ASP A 446 -16.40 -2.23 -19.23
CA ASP A 446 -16.44 -3.36 -20.16
C ASP A 446 -17.65 -4.27 -19.91
N VAL A 447 -17.94 -4.58 -18.65
CA VAL A 447 -19.13 -5.36 -18.27
C VAL A 447 -20.41 -4.63 -18.69
N ALA A 448 -20.51 -3.33 -18.39
CA ALA A 448 -21.67 -2.54 -18.76
C ALA A 448 -21.89 -2.51 -20.28
N TYR A 449 -20.82 -2.27 -21.04
CA TYR A 449 -20.86 -2.26 -22.50
C TYR A 449 -21.30 -3.62 -23.08
N ARG A 450 -20.74 -4.73 -22.60
CA ARG A 450 -21.09 -6.08 -23.08
C ARG A 450 -22.54 -6.47 -22.78
N HIS A 451 -23.05 -6.06 -21.63
CA HIS A 451 -24.39 -6.39 -21.18
C HIS A 451 -25.44 -5.33 -21.57
N ARG A 452 -25.06 -4.28 -22.31
CA ARG A 452 -25.97 -3.19 -22.69
C ARG A 452 -26.64 -2.54 -21.46
N ALA A 453 -25.86 -2.41 -20.38
CA ALA A 453 -26.28 -1.78 -19.13
C ALA A 453 -25.82 -0.32 -19.10
N GLY A 454 -26.58 0.53 -18.39
CA GLY A 454 -26.20 1.92 -18.14
C GLY A 454 -25.37 2.06 -16.86
N VAL A 455 -24.44 3.01 -16.83
CA VAL A 455 -23.58 3.31 -15.68
C VAL A 455 -23.75 4.76 -15.27
N ILE A 456 -23.96 4.99 -13.98
CA ILE A 456 -23.99 6.32 -13.36
C ILE A 456 -22.83 6.37 -12.37
N LEU A 457 -21.76 7.07 -12.73
CA LEU A 457 -20.58 7.24 -11.88
C LEU A 457 -20.74 8.51 -11.04
N VAL A 458 -20.70 8.38 -9.72
CA VAL A 458 -20.79 9.48 -8.77
C VAL A 458 -19.52 9.54 -7.95
N GLY A 459 -18.87 10.70 -7.86
CA GLY A 459 -17.62 10.83 -7.11
C GLY A 459 -17.16 12.27 -6.90
N ASP A 460 -16.08 12.41 -6.13
CA ASP A 460 -15.38 13.68 -5.89
C ASP A 460 -13.89 13.47 -6.19
N ASP A 461 -13.43 13.98 -7.34
CA ASP A 461 -12.02 13.89 -7.75
C ASP A 461 -11.08 14.82 -6.99
N GLY A 462 -11.63 15.68 -6.12
CA GLY A 462 -10.86 16.43 -5.14
C GLY A 462 -10.51 15.61 -3.89
N GLN A 463 -11.21 14.50 -3.62
CA GLN A 463 -10.97 13.64 -2.45
C GLN A 463 -9.89 12.58 -2.72
N LEU A 464 -9.64 11.72 -1.73
CA LEU A 464 -8.64 10.66 -1.84
C LEU A 464 -8.94 9.75 -3.03
N SER A 465 -7.91 9.52 -3.83
CA SER A 465 -7.94 8.59 -4.96
C SER A 465 -7.71 7.15 -4.49
N ALA A 466 -7.81 6.19 -5.42
CA ALA A 466 -7.47 4.79 -5.18
C ALA A 466 -6.09 4.62 -4.54
N ILE A 467 -5.91 3.57 -3.74
CA ILE A 467 -4.60 3.20 -3.17
C ILE A 467 -3.66 2.66 -4.27
N GLU A 468 -4.20 1.94 -5.24
CA GLU A 468 -3.51 1.51 -6.46
C GLU A 468 -3.52 2.63 -7.53
N ARG A 469 -3.30 2.34 -8.81
CA ARG A 469 -3.39 3.35 -9.88
C ARG A 469 -4.78 3.99 -9.94
N GLY A 470 -4.87 5.29 -9.67
CA GLY A 470 -6.11 6.07 -9.71
C GLY A 470 -6.02 7.23 -10.71
N GLY A 471 -7.09 8.02 -10.79
CA GLY A 471 -7.15 9.23 -11.64
C GLY A 471 -8.07 9.11 -12.85
N LEU A 472 -8.34 7.89 -13.31
CA LEU A 472 -9.16 7.63 -14.50
C LEU A 472 -10.59 8.17 -14.41
N PHE A 473 -11.19 8.19 -13.21
CA PHE A 473 -12.51 8.83 -12.99
C PHE A 473 -12.54 10.29 -13.45
N ARG A 474 -11.47 11.06 -13.18
CA ARG A 474 -11.40 12.48 -13.58
C ARG A 474 -11.39 12.61 -15.09
N ASP A 475 -10.62 11.78 -15.79
CA ASP A 475 -10.53 11.83 -17.24
C ASP A 475 -11.85 11.42 -17.90
N ILE A 476 -12.51 10.40 -17.34
CA ILE A 476 -13.86 10.01 -17.77
C ILE A 476 -14.86 11.13 -17.50
N ALA A 477 -14.76 11.83 -16.36
CA ALA A 477 -15.62 12.96 -16.04
C ALA A 477 -15.45 14.10 -17.06
N VAL A 478 -14.24 14.36 -17.53
CA VAL A 478 -13.98 15.33 -18.62
C VAL A 478 -14.59 14.85 -19.93
N VAL A 479 -14.34 13.60 -20.33
CA VAL A 479 -14.87 13.02 -21.59
C VAL A 479 -16.41 12.97 -21.60
N ALA A 480 -17.02 12.70 -20.45
CA ALA A 480 -18.46 12.61 -20.29
C ALA A 480 -19.17 13.96 -20.08
N ASN A 481 -18.41 15.07 -20.01
CA ASN A 481 -18.92 16.38 -19.61
C ASN A 481 -19.75 16.29 -18.32
N ALA A 482 -19.11 15.81 -17.25
CA ALA A 482 -19.76 15.48 -16.00
C ALA A 482 -20.61 16.63 -15.44
N VAL A 483 -21.78 16.28 -14.90
CA VAL A 483 -22.63 17.25 -14.20
C VAL A 483 -22.03 17.54 -12.84
N GLU A 484 -21.77 18.82 -12.56
CA GLU A 484 -21.17 19.24 -11.30
C GLU A 484 -22.23 19.64 -10.27
N ILE A 485 -22.07 19.13 -9.05
CA ILE A 485 -22.80 19.59 -7.85
C ILE A 485 -21.77 20.22 -6.92
N SER A 486 -21.67 21.54 -6.96
CA SER A 486 -20.63 22.32 -6.30
C SER A 486 -21.08 22.89 -4.95
N GLN A 487 -22.37 23.20 -4.81
CA GLN A 487 -22.89 23.91 -3.65
C GLN A 487 -22.83 23.07 -2.37
N VAL A 488 -21.93 23.43 -1.45
CA VAL A 488 -21.77 22.76 -0.16
C VAL A 488 -22.93 23.13 0.78
N ARG A 489 -23.62 22.14 1.35
CA ARG A 489 -24.76 22.35 2.26
C ARG A 489 -24.54 21.76 3.66
N ARG A 490 -23.37 21.16 3.90
CA ARG A 490 -23.03 20.48 5.16
C ARG A 490 -22.76 21.45 6.31
N GLN A 491 -22.01 22.53 6.05
CA GLN A 491 -21.69 23.52 7.07
C GLN A 491 -22.84 24.51 7.25
N THR A 492 -23.15 24.82 8.50
CA THR A 492 -24.25 25.73 8.87
C THR A 492 -23.90 27.17 8.52
N GLU A 493 -22.69 27.60 8.86
CA GLU A 493 -22.18 28.95 8.67
C GLU A 493 -21.72 29.21 7.23
N SER A 494 -22.03 30.39 6.69
CA SER A 494 -21.64 30.80 5.33
C SER A 494 -20.12 30.78 5.14
N TRP A 495 -19.38 31.42 6.04
CA TRP A 495 -17.92 31.50 5.95
C TRP A 495 -17.24 30.11 5.89
N SER A 496 -17.81 29.11 6.58
CA SER A 496 -17.24 27.77 6.62
C SER A 496 -17.59 26.98 5.37
N ARG A 497 -18.74 27.27 4.73
CA ARG A 497 -19.04 26.78 3.38
C ARG A 497 -18.06 27.36 2.37
N ASP A 498 -17.84 28.67 2.40
CA ASP A 498 -16.91 29.37 1.49
C ASP A 498 -15.48 28.84 1.63
N ALA A 499 -15.01 28.60 2.87
CA ALA A 499 -13.70 28.01 3.13
C ALA A 499 -13.59 26.56 2.60
N THR A 500 -14.65 25.77 2.73
CA THR A 500 -14.69 24.38 2.22
C THR A 500 -14.73 24.36 0.69
N GLU A 501 -15.46 25.30 0.09
CA GLU A 501 -15.51 25.48 -1.36
C GLU A 501 -14.14 25.93 -1.91
N ALA A 502 -13.47 26.87 -1.25
CA ALA A 502 -12.11 27.28 -1.59
C ALA A 502 -11.14 26.09 -1.57
N LEU A 503 -11.18 25.23 -0.53
CA LEU A 503 -10.39 23.99 -0.51
C LEU A 503 -10.72 23.07 -1.69
N SER A 504 -11.99 22.95 -2.06
CA SER A 504 -12.42 22.09 -3.17
C SER A 504 -11.90 22.56 -4.54
N ARG A 505 -11.74 23.88 -4.71
CA ARG A 505 -11.16 24.51 -5.91
C ARG A 505 -9.63 24.56 -5.87
N GLY A 506 -9.03 24.20 -4.74
CA GLY A 506 -7.58 24.22 -4.53
C GLY A 506 -7.03 25.53 -4.00
N ASP A 507 -7.88 26.51 -3.65
CA ASP A 507 -7.47 27.75 -3.01
C ASP A 507 -7.26 27.52 -1.50
N VAL A 508 -6.16 26.83 -1.19
CA VAL A 508 -5.76 26.48 0.17
C VAL A 508 -5.46 27.74 0.99
N ALA A 509 -4.89 28.77 0.37
CA ALA A 509 -4.53 30.00 1.05
C ALA A 509 -5.77 30.73 1.60
N ALA A 510 -6.79 30.94 0.75
CA ALA A 510 -8.03 31.57 1.19
C ALA A 510 -8.74 30.76 2.28
N ALA A 511 -8.79 29.45 2.13
CA ALA A 511 -9.42 28.58 3.11
C ALA A 511 -8.71 28.61 4.48
N LEU A 512 -7.39 28.45 4.49
CA LEU A 512 -6.61 28.47 5.73
C LEU A 512 -6.71 29.82 6.42
N LYS A 513 -6.67 30.93 5.66
CA LYS A 513 -6.90 32.26 6.23
C LYS A 513 -8.27 32.35 6.92
N ALA A 514 -9.33 31.86 6.28
CA ALA A 514 -10.68 31.91 6.85
C ALA A 514 -10.80 31.13 8.17
N TYR A 515 -10.13 29.99 8.29
CA TYR A 515 -10.03 29.21 9.52
C TYR A 515 -9.15 29.90 10.59
N ASP A 516 -8.02 30.46 10.17
CA ASP A 516 -7.06 31.10 11.06
C ASP A 516 -7.62 32.37 11.72
N ASP A 517 -8.26 33.24 10.92
CA ASP A 517 -8.90 34.48 11.38
C ASP A 517 -9.93 34.24 12.51
N ARG A 518 -10.44 33.00 12.61
CA ARG A 518 -11.45 32.57 13.58
C ARG A 518 -10.89 31.67 14.69
N GLY A 519 -9.58 31.48 14.75
CA GLY A 519 -8.91 30.69 15.80
C GLY A 519 -9.07 29.18 15.65
N PHE A 520 -9.37 28.68 14.46
CA PHE A 520 -9.46 27.24 14.20
C PHE A 520 -8.10 26.58 13.93
N ILE A 521 -7.03 27.36 13.72
CA ILE A 521 -5.65 26.85 13.61
C ILE A 521 -4.91 27.11 14.92
N ILE A 522 -4.56 26.04 15.62
CA ILE A 522 -3.88 26.07 16.92
C ILE A 522 -2.41 25.70 16.69
N ARG A 523 -1.53 26.67 16.96
CA ARG A 523 -0.08 26.55 16.76
C ARG A 523 0.59 26.15 18.06
N SER A 524 1.49 25.18 17.98
CA SER A 524 2.23 24.66 19.13
C SER A 524 3.72 24.57 18.82
N ALA A 525 4.57 24.69 19.85
CA ALA A 525 6.02 24.71 19.68
C ALA A 525 6.59 23.38 19.14
N GLY A 526 5.96 22.24 19.48
CA GLY A 526 6.35 20.92 19.00
C GLY A 526 5.22 19.89 18.99
N ASP A 527 5.53 18.68 18.55
CA ASP A 527 4.55 17.60 18.33
C ASP A 527 3.81 17.22 19.61
N GLU A 528 4.53 17.01 20.71
CA GLU A 528 3.93 16.65 22.00
C GLU A 528 3.00 17.73 22.54
N THR A 529 3.39 19.01 22.40
CA THR A 529 2.53 20.13 22.78
C THR A 529 1.28 20.24 21.89
N ALA A 530 1.39 19.92 20.59
CA ALA A 530 0.25 19.92 19.68
C ALA A 530 -0.74 18.77 20.00
N LYS A 531 -0.22 17.58 20.34
CA LYS A 531 -1.03 16.43 20.77
C LYS A 531 -1.78 16.74 22.07
N ALA A 532 -1.09 17.33 23.06
CA ALA A 532 -1.69 17.74 24.32
C ALA A 532 -2.80 18.79 24.09
N ALA A 533 -2.51 19.85 23.34
CA ALA A 533 -3.50 20.88 22.99
C ALA A 533 -4.73 20.32 22.27
N LEU A 534 -4.54 19.32 21.40
CA LEU A 534 -5.65 18.63 20.73
C LEU A 534 -6.55 17.91 21.73
N ILE A 535 -5.95 17.12 22.62
CA ILE A 535 -6.69 16.38 23.63
C ILE A 535 -7.40 17.35 24.58
N ASP A 536 -6.75 18.40 25.05
CA ASP A 536 -7.34 19.39 25.95
C ASP A 536 -8.53 20.10 25.31
N LYS A 537 -8.40 20.51 24.04
CA LYS A 537 -9.50 21.13 23.30
C LYS A 537 -10.66 20.17 23.10
N TRP A 538 -10.37 18.92 22.73
CA TRP A 538 -11.37 17.87 22.58
C TRP A 538 -12.11 17.60 23.90
N GLN A 539 -11.39 17.51 25.03
CA GLN A 539 -11.98 17.31 26.36
C GLN A 539 -12.90 18.48 26.73
N SER A 540 -12.42 19.71 26.59
CA SER A 540 -13.22 20.90 26.87
C SER A 540 -14.49 20.99 26.04
N ASP A 541 -14.40 20.66 24.74
CA ASP A 541 -15.57 20.63 23.87
C ASP A 541 -16.51 19.48 24.21
N PHE A 542 -15.99 18.30 24.54
CA PHE A 542 -16.76 17.14 24.98
C PHE A 542 -17.56 17.45 26.24
N ASP A 543 -16.91 18.09 27.22
CA ASP A 543 -17.52 18.49 28.49
C ASP A 543 -18.64 19.53 28.30
N ARG A 544 -18.52 20.38 27.27
CA ARG A 544 -19.54 21.38 26.94
C ARG A 544 -20.74 20.79 26.21
N ASP A 545 -20.54 19.80 25.35
CA ASP A 545 -21.59 19.19 24.53
C ASP A 545 -21.35 17.68 24.31
N PRO A 546 -21.68 16.82 25.29
CA PRO A 546 -21.36 15.39 25.20
C PRO A 546 -21.99 14.66 24.01
N GLU A 547 -23.11 15.17 23.49
CA GLU A 547 -23.90 14.53 22.43
C GLU A 547 -23.38 14.82 21.02
N ALA A 548 -22.61 15.90 20.82
CA ALA A 548 -22.03 16.20 19.52
C ALA A 548 -21.11 15.07 19.01
N SER A 549 -21.27 14.72 17.73
CA SER A 549 -20.42 13.72 17.10
C SER A 549 -19.02 14.29 16.84
N ARG A 550 -17.98 13.54 17.25
CA ARG A 550 -16.58 13.97 17.20
C ARG A 550 -15.69 12.95 16.51
N PHE A 551 -14.64 13.45 15.84
CA PHE A 551 -13.60 12.58 15.31
C PHE A 551 -12.24 13.28 15.22
N VAL A 552 -11.19 12.55 15.60
CA VAL A 552 -9.80 12.99 15.49
C VAL A 552 -9.16 12.35 14.26
N PHE A 553 -8.59 13.19 13.40
CA PHE A 553 -7.84 12.82 12.20
C PHE A 553 -6.34 12.93 12.47
N ALA A 554 -5.61 11.85 12.21
CA ALA A 554 -4.16 11.83 12.24
C ALA A 554 -3.59 11.05 11.05
N TYR A 555 -2.32 11.29 10.71
CA TYR A 555 -1.70 10.61 9.57
C TYR A 555 -1.18 9.20 9.95
N ARG A 556 -0.41 9.08 11.05
CA ARG A 556 0.23 7.81 11.45
C ARG A 556 -0.67 6.99 12.37
N ASN A 557 -0.58 5.66 12.27
CA ASN A 557 -1.31 4.76 13.16
C ASN A 557 -0.87 4.89 14.63
N LYS A 558 0.41 5.23 14.90
CA LYS A 558 0.91 5.50 16.25
C LYS A 558 0.15 6.67 16.89
N ASP A 559 0.11 7.82 16.22
CA ASP A 559 -0.62 9.01 16.70
C ASP A 559 -2.11 8.70 16.92
N VAL A 560 -2.72 7.92 16.02
CA VAL A 560 -4.10 7.45 16.22
C VAL A 560 -4.27 6.60 17.49
N SER A 561 -3.29 5.74 17.79
CA SER A 561 -3.31 4.92 19.01
C SER A 561 -3.20 5.81 20.26
N ASP A 562 -2.24 6.74 20.26
CA ASP A 562 -2.00 7.69 21.35
C ASP A 562 -3.29 8.49 21.65
N PHE A 563 -3.92 9.05 20.61
CA PHE A 563 -5.16 9.80 20.74
C PHE A 563 -6.32 8.96 21.25
N ASN A 564 -6.47 7.72 20.76
CA ASN A 564 -7.51 6.81 21.25
C ASN A 564 -7.34 6.49 22.74
N MET A 565 -6.10 6.25 23.20
CA MET A 565 -5.83 5.96 24.61
C MET A 565 -6.11 7.17 25.50
N ALA A 566 -5.67 8.37 25.10
CA ALA A 566 -5.90 9.60 25.84
C ALA A 566 -7.39 9.94 25.95
N MET A 567 -8.15 9.83 24.86
CA MET A 567 -9.60 10.05 24.86
C MET A 567 -10.33 9.00 25.71
N ARG A 568 -9.96 7.71 25.59
CA ARG A 568 -10.54 6.64 26.40
C ARG A 568 -10.32 6.88 27.90
N ALA A 569 -9.12 7.29 28.29
CA ALA A 569 -8.81 7.59 29.69
C ALA A 569 -9.70 8.71 30.25
N HIS A 570 -9.99 9.75 29.46
CA HIS A 570 -10.93 10.79 29.84
C HIS A 570 -12.37 10.26 29.97
N LEU A 571 -12.83 9.42 29.02
CA LEU A 571 -14.16 8.82 29.07
C LEU A 571 -14.35 7.86 30.27
N GLN A 572 -13.30 7.15 30.68
CA GLN A 572 -13.29 6.34 31.90
C GLN A 572 -13.43 7.21 33.15
N LYS A 573 -12.68 8.31 33.25
CA LYS A 573 -12.82 9.27 34.37
C LYS A 573 -14.24 9.85 34.49
N ARG A 574 -14.95 9.97 33.36
CA ARG A 574 -16.36 10.42 33.30
C ARG A 574 -17.38 9.30 33.56
N GLY A 575 -16.94 8.05 33.74
CA GLY A 575 -17.82 6.89 33.94
C GLY A 575 -18.59 6.46 32.68
N LEU A 576 -18.22 6.96 31.50
CA LEU A 576 -18.86 6.62 30.21
C LEU A 576 -18.31 5.33 29.59
N VAL A 577 -17.09 4.96 29.98
CA VAL A 577 -16.45 3.68 29.71
C VAL A 577 -16.20 3.02 31.06
N GLY A 578 -16.56 1.74 31.18
CA GLY A 578 -16.45 1.00 32.45
C GLY A 578 -15.00 0.87 32.95
N ASP A 579 -14.86 0.75 34.26
CA ASP A 579 -13.56 0.57 34.93
C ASP A 579 -12.99 -0.84 34.78
N LYS A 580 -13.86 -1.82 34.46
CA LYS A 580 -13.47 -3.20 34.26
C LYS A 580 -12.85 -3.40 32.87
N ASN A 581 -11.53 -3.29 32.80
CA ASN A 581 -10.75 -3.53 31.60
C ASN A 581 -10.59 -5.04 31.31
N HIS A 582 -10.69 -5.39 30.03
CA HIS A 582 -10.45 -6.71 29.49
C HIS A 582 -9.39 -6.60 28.38
N SER A 583 -8.24 -7.26 28.58
CA SER A 583 -7.14 -7.21 27.61
C SER A 583 -7.33 -8.21 26.48
N PHE A 584 -7.31 -7.72 25.24
CA PHE A 584 -7.39 -8.54 24.03
C PHE A 584 -6.16 -8.34 23.14
N VAL A 585 -5.73 -9.42 22.48
CA VAL A 585 -4.71 -9.35 21.41
C VAL A 585 -5.43 -9.11 20.09
N THR A 586 -5.23 -7.92 19.53
CA THR A 586 -5.71 -7.55 18.20
C THR A 586 -4.56 -7.63 17.20
N LYS A 587 -4.84 -7.51 15.91
CA LYS A 587 -3.76 -7.38 14.91
C LYS A 587 -2.91 -6.11 15.07
N HIS A 588 -3.39 -5.15 15.87
CA HIS A 588 -2.69 -3.88 16.12
C HIS A 588 -1.85 -3.92 17.40
N GLY A 589 -1.83 -5.06 18.10
CA GLY A 589 -1.21 -5.22 19.40
C GLY A 589 -2.22 -5.57 20.50
N ARG A 590 -1.72 -5.63 21.73
CA ARG A 590 -2.52 -5.91 22.93
C ARG A 590 -3.09 -4.60 23.49
N PHE A 591 -4.41 -4.56 23.65
CA PHE A 591 -5.11 -3.38 24.20
C PHE A 591 -6.20 -3.80 25.18
N ASP A 592 -6.51 -2.88 26.10
CA ASP A 592 -7.60 -3.01 27.05
C ASP A 592 -8.90 -2.42 26.50
N PHE A 593 -9.99 -3.14 26.69
CA PHE A 593 -11.34 -2.74 26.29
C PHE A 593 -12.30 -2.91 27.47
N ALA A 594 -13.35 -2.09 27.52
CA ALA A 594 -14.39 -2.16 28.53
C ALA A 594 -15.78 -1.93 27.90
N ALA A 595 -16.84 -2.23 28.65
CA ALA A 595 -18.19 -1.83 28.24
C ALA A 595 -18.26 -0.30 28.12
N GLY A 596 -18.94 0.19 27.09
CA GLY A 596 -18.98 1.60 26.70
C GLY A 596 -17.95 2.00 25.64
N ASP A 597 -16.90 1.19 25.42
CA ASP A 597 -15.85 1.55 24.46
C ASP A 597 -16.37 1.63 23.02
N ARG A 598 -15.97 2.69 22.32
CA ARG A 598 -16.16 2.80 20.87
C ARG A 598 -15.00 2.10 20.15
N ILE A 599 -15.32 1.12 19.33
CA ILE A 599 -14.37 0.40 18.48
C ILE A 599 -14.66 0.61 17.00
N VAL A 600 -13.66 0.33 16.16
CA VAL A 600 -13.77 0.28 14.72
C VAL A 600 -13.22 -1.04 14.21
N MET A 601 -13.97 -1.69 13.33
CA MET A 601 -13.51 -2.88 12.63
C MET A 601 -12.42 -2.48 11.63
N THR A 602 -11.42 -3.33 11.51
CA THR A 602 -10.24 -3.14 10.65
C THR A 602 -10.05 -4.29 9.66
N GLY A 603 -11.02 -5.21 9.62
CA GLY A 603 -11.13 -6.38 8.76
C GLY A 603 -12.61 -6.69 8.56
N THR A 604 -12.92 -7.68 7.72
CA THR A 604 -14.31 -8.05 7.38
C THR A 604 -14.52 -9.52 7.70
N ASP A 605 -15.57 -9.82 8.46
CA ASP A 605 -16.10 -11.17 8.63
C ASP A 605 -17.56 -11.16 8.15
N LYS A 606 -17.78 -11.75 6.97
CA LYS A 606 -19.10 -11.78 6.34
C LYS A 606 -20.09 -12.66 7.09
N GLN A 607 -19.63 -13.72 7.76
CA GLN A 607 -20.51 -14.62 8.49
C GLN A 607 -21.00 -13.97 9.78
N ALA A 608 -20.12 -13.21 10.44
CA ALA A 608 -20.45 -12.43 11.63
C ALA A 608 -21.08 -11.05 11.31
N GLY A 609 -21.29 -10.70 10.03
CA GLY A 609 -21.85 -9.40 9.65
C GLY A 609 -20.93 -8.20 9.96
N LEU A 610 -19.64 -8.43 10.23
CA LEU A 610 -18.68 -7.39 10.61
C LEU A 610 -17.95 -6.86 9.38
N ILE A 611 -17.95 -5.53 9.19
CA ILE A 611 -17.39 -4.90 7.99
C ILE A 611 -16.23 -3.97 8.35
N ASN A 612 -15.14 -4.03 7.57
CA ASN A 612 -13.99 -3.12 7.76
C ASN A 612 -14.41 -1.65 7.67
N GLY A 613 -14.02 -0.84 8.67
CA GLY A 613 -14.36 0.58 8.78
C GLY A 613 -15.63 0.88 9.58
N GLN A 614 -16.45 -0.14 9.86
CA GLN A 614 -17.68 -0.02 10.65
C GLN A 614 -17.33 0.26 12.11
N ALA A 615 -18.00 1.25 12.70
CA ALA A 615 -17.85 1.60 14.11
C ALA A 615 -18.92 0.88 14.95
N ALA A 616 -18.54 0.50 16.16
CA ALA A 616 -19.43 -0.15 17.12
C ALA A 616 -19.20 0.40 18.53
N ARG A 617 -20.19 0.29 19.40
CA ARG A 617 -20.01 0.46 20.84
C ARG A 617 -20.06 -0.91 21.51
N ILE A 618 -19.11 -1.21 22.39
CA ILE A 618 -19.15 -2.42 23.20
C ILE A 618 -20.20 -2.23 24.28
N THR A 619 -21.23 -3.08 24.32
CA THR A 619 -22.27 -3.03 25.37
C THR A 619 -21.98 -3.99 26.51
N ARG A 620 -21.36 -5.14 26.21
CA ARG A 620 -21.04 -6.18 27.19
C ARG A 620 -19.81 -6.98 26.78
N ILE A 621 -19.01 -7.42 27.75
CA ILE A 621 -17.86 -8.31 27.54
C ILE A 621 -18.00 -9.53 28.46
N GLU A 622 -17.93 -10.73 27.86
CA GLU A 622 -18.01 -12.02 28.56
C GLU A 622 -16.92 -12.96 28.07
N GLY A 623 -15.83 -13.06 28.84
CA GLY A 623 -14.66 -13.82 28.41
C GLY A 623 -14.10 -13.26 27.10
N GLN A 624 -14.13 -14.06 26.02
CA GLN A 624 -13.70 -13.64 24.68
C GLN A 624 -14.84 -13.09 23.79
N ARG A 625 -16.09 -13.07 24.27
CA ARG A 625 -17.23 -12.59 23.50
C ARG A 625 -17.56 -11.14 23.86
N LEU A 626 -17.63 -10.31 22.82
CA LEU A 626 -18.04 -8.92 22.91
C LEU A 626 -19.43 -8.80 22.29
N THR A 627 -20.36 -8.20 23.03
CA THR A 627 -21.64 -7.75 22.49
C THR A 627 -21.47 -6.31 22.02
N LEU A 628 -21.81 -6.06 20.77
CA LEU A 628 -21.60 -4.80 20.09
C LEU A 628 -22.95 -4.19 19.72
N ASP A 629 -23.08 -2.88 19.89
CA ASP A 629 -24.12 -2.07 19.29
C ASP A 629 -23.57 -1.41 18.01
N LEU A 630 -24.15 -1.81 16.88
CA LEU A 630 -23.87 -1.33 15.54
C LEU A 630 -25.07 -0.49 15.07
N GLU A 631 -25.13 0.78 15.48
CA GLU A 631 -26.20 1.71 15.11
C GLU A 631 -27.61 1.18 15.46
N GLY A 632 -27.77 0.63 16.66
CA GLY A 632 -29.02 0.05 17.16
C GLY A 632 -29.16 -1.45 16.91
N GLN A 633 -28.26 -2.05 16.13
CA GLN A 633 -28.25 -3.50 15.89
C GLN A 633 -27.25 -4.20 16.81
N THR A 634 -27.73 -5.22 17.54
CA THR A 634 -26.86 -6.03 18.39
C THR A 634 -26.12 -7.07 17.56
N GLN A 635 -24.79 -7.06 17.63
CA GLN A 635 -23.92 -8.03 16.97
C GLN A 635 -22.94 -8.65 17.95
N MET A 636 -22.62 -9.93 17.77
CA MET A 636 -21.62 -10.62 18.59
C MET A 636 -20.29 -10.71 17.86
N LEU A 637 -19.20 -10.41 18.57
CA LEU A 637 -17.83 -10.56 18.12
C LEU A 637 -17.10 -11.53 19.07
N ASP A 638 -16.45 -12.54 18.51
CA ASP A 638 -15.56 -13.45 19.25
C ASP A 638 -14.11 -13.00 19.05
N ALA A 639 -13.50 -12.38 20.06
CA ALA A 639 -12.14 -11.84 20.01
C ALA A 639 -11.07 -12.92 19.92
N GLY A 640 -11.40 -14.19 20.18
CA GLY A 640 -10.51 -15.32 19.95
C GLY A 640 -10.36 -15.66 18.46
N ARG A 641 -11.42 -15.40 17.67
CA ARG A 641 -11.48 -15.70 16.23
C ARG A 641 -11.25 -14.47 15.35
N PHE A 642 -11.82 -13.33 15.72
CA PHE A 642 -11.76 -12.10 14.96
C PHE A 642 -10.93 -11.07 15.71
N ARG A 643 -9.68 -10.86 15.28
CA ARG A 643 -8.71 -9.93 15.89
C ARG A 643 -8.59 -8.58 15.17
N ASP A 644 -9.43 -8.37 14.18
CA ASP A 644 -9.40 -7.22 13.29
C ASP A 644 -10.22 -6.03 13.83
N PHE A 645 -9.97 -5.59 15.04
CA PHE A 645 -10.64 -4.41 15.62
C PHE A 645 -9.67 -3.58 16.47
N ARG A 646 -10.01 -2.31 16.70
CA ARG A 646 -9.28 -1.39 17.60
C ARG A 646 -10.20 -0.27 18.08
N HIS A 647 -9.74 0.58 18.98
CA HIS A 647 -10.45 1.78 19.41
C HIS A 647 -10.79 2.74 18.25
N GLY A 648 -11.96 3.38 18.34
CA GLY A 648 -12.60 4.10 17.24
C GLY A 648 -12.88 5.58 17.45
N TYR A 649 -12.22 6.22 18.43
CA TYR A 649 -12.35 7.67 18.72
C TYR A 649 -11.52 8.53 17.75
N ALA A 650 -10.32 8.06 17.40
CA ALA A 650 -9.43 8.63 16.40
C ALA A 650 -9.23 7.69 15.21
N GLY A 651 -8.90 8.23 14.04
CA GLY A 651 -8.57 7.46 12.86
C GLY A 651 -7.71 8.18 11.84
N THR A 652 -7.27 7.42 10.83
CA THR A 652 -6.59 7.98 9.67
C THR A 652 -7.58 8.67 8.74
N ILE A 653 -7.09 9.58 7.91
CA ILE A 653 -7.88 10.35 6.94
C ILE A 653 -8.72 9.43 6.03
N TYR A 654 -8.10 8.37 5.50
CA TYR A 654 -8.79 7.35 4.69
C TYR A 654 -10.01 6.73 5.40
N LYS A 655 -9.92 6.49 6.72
CA LYS A 655 -11.03 5.90 7.48
C LYS A 655 -12.15 6.89 7.80
N GLY A 656 -11.90 8.19 7.66
CA GLY A 656 -12.92 9.21 7.83
C GLY A 656 -13.51 9.74 6.51
N GLN A 657 -13.11 9.19 5.36
CA GLN A 657 -13.78 9.48 4.09
C GLN A 657 -15.25 9.05 4.16
N GLY A 658 -16.13 9.84 3.54
CA GLY A 658 -17.59 9.69 3.66
C GLY A 658 -18.21 10.09 5.00
N ARG A 659 -17.41 10.30 6.07
CA ARG A 659 -17.96 10.69 7.38
C ARG A 659 -18.36 12.16 7.41
N THR A 660 -19.38 12.45 8.22
CA THR A 660 -19.76 13.81 8.61
C THR A 660 -19.89 13.82 10.12
N VAL A 661 -19.20 14.74 10.78
CA VAL A 661 -19.21 14.91 12.25
C VAL A 661 -19.54 16.35 12.61
N ASP A 662 -20.04 16.60 13.81
CA ASP A 662 -20.31 17.97 14.24
C ASP A 662 -19.00 18.73 14.46
N GLN A 663 -18.04 18.08 15.11
CA GLN A 663 -16.73 18.65 15.43
C GLN A 663 -15.59 17.73 14.98
N ALA A 664 -14.65 18.28 14.21
CA ALA A 664 -13.47 17.57 13.72
C ALA A 664 -12.19 18.14 14.34
N TYR A 665 -11.23 17.26 14.65
CA TYR A 665 -9.94 17.64 15.20
C TYR A 665 -8.84 17.06 14.31
N ILE A 666 -7.90 17.88 13.88
CA ILE A 666 -6.91 17.51 12.88
C ILE A 666 -5.52 17.69 13.46
N TYR A 667 -4.77 16.60 13.56
CA TYR A 667 -3.34 16.65 13.86
C TYR A 667 -2.54 16.69 12.55
N HIS A 668 -2.05 17.88 12.20
CA HIS A 668 -1.26 18.10 10.99
C HIS A 668 0.17 17.56 11.14
N THR A 669 0.70 16.97 10.07
CA THR A 669 2.10 16.56 9.95
C THR A 669 2.65 16.91 8.57
N LYS A 670 3.98 16.83 8.39
CA LYS A 670 4.67 17.10 7.11
C LYS A 670 4.20 16.28 5.91
N HIS A 671 3.43 15.22 6.12
CA HIS A 671 2.93 14.31 5.07
C HIS A 671 1.58 14.74 4.49
N TRP A 672 1.01 15.83 4.98
CA TRP A 672 -0.26 16.35 4.48
C TRP A 672 -0.06 17.14 3.18
N GLY A 673 -0.93 16.88 2.21
CA GLY A 673 -1.06 17.61 0.96
C GLY A 673 -2.52 18.02 0.73
N ARG A 674 -2.82 18.54 -0.46
CA ARG A 674 -4.12 19.18 -0.78
C ARG A 674 -5.31 18.29 -0.54
N THR A 675 -5.25 17.07 -1.04
CA THR A 675 -6.31 16.07 -0.94
C THR A 675 -6.58 15.68 0.53
N ASN A 676 -5.52 15.52 1.32
CA ASN A 676 -5.61 15.19 2.74
C ASN A 676 -6.26 16.33 3.53
N ALA A 677 -5.84 17.57 3.28
CA ALA A 677 -6.42 18.76 3.88
C ALA A 677 -7.90 18.90 3.51
N TYR A 678 -8.25 18.85 2.23
CA TYR A 678 -9.64 18.95 1.79
C TYR A 678 -10.52 17.86 2.42
N VAL A 679 -10.05 16.61 2.44
CA VAL A 679 -10.82 15.52 3.04
C VAL A 679 -10.98 15.68 4.54
N ALA A 680 -10.00 16.19 5.28
CA ALA A 680 -10.14 16.33 6.74
C ALA A 680 -10.93 17.58 7.14
N LEU A 681 -10.61 18.73 6.52
CA LEU A 681 -11.20 20.05 6.83
C LEU A 681 -12.65 20.20 6.34
N SER A 682 -13.15 19.31 5.49
CA SER A 682 -14.54 19.38 4.99
C SER A 682 -15.53 18.51 5.77
N ARG A 683 -15.09 17.78 6.81
CA ARG A 683 -15.91 16.72 7.48
C ARG A 683 -16.81 17.25 8.59
N HIS A 684 -16.57 18.47 9.07
CA HIS A 684 -17.35 19.07 10.14
C HIS A 684 -18.68 19.65 9.64
N ARG A 685 -19.68 19.69 10.51
CA ARG A 685 -20.90 20.50 10.33
C ARG A 685 -20.78 21.85 11.04
N GLN A 686 -20.18 21.87 12.23
CA GLN A 686 -20.14 23.04 13.11
C GLN A 686 -18.73 23.59 13.29
N ALA A 687 -17.75 22.76 13.68
CA ALA A 687 -16.40 23.23 14.01
C ALA A 687 -15.29 22.27 13.55
N VAL A 688 -14.16 22.83 13.15
CA VAL A 688 -12.95 22.05 12.85
C VAL A 688 -11.73 22.73 13.45
N HIS A 689 -10.96 22.01 14.27
CA HIS A 689 -9.73 22.52 14.87
C HIS A 689 -8.51 21.80 14.29
N MET A 690 -7.57 22.55 13.73
CA MET A 690 -6.32 22.04 13.19
C MET A 690 -5.15 22.40 14.10
N PHE A 691 -4.40 21.40 14.52
CA PHE A 691 -3.26 21.51 15.41
C PHE A 691 -1.99 21.34 14.61
N VAL A 692 -1.14 22.38 14.61
CA VAL A 692 0.13 22.43 13.87
C VAL A 692 1.30 22.57 14.84
N ALA A 693 2.39 21.86 14.55
CA ALA A 693 3.58 21.79 15.39
C ALA A 693 4.81 22.42 14.72
N GLY A 694 5.66 23.06 15.51
CA GLY A 694 6.98 23.56 15.12
C GLY A 694 6.93 24.52 13.94
N ASP A 695 7.78 24.25 12.95
CA ASP A 695 7.94 25.05 11.74
C ASP A 695 6.67 25.24 10.89
N TYR A 696 5.64 24.40 11.09
CA TYR A 696 4.35 24.55 10.41
C TYR A 696 3.40 25.54 11.11
N GLY A 697 3.84 26.17 12.20
CA GLY A 697 3.16 27.33 12.76
C GLY A 697 3.21 28.55 11.83
N ASP A 698 4.20 28.62 10.94
CA ASP A 698 4.30 29.64 9.90
C ASP A 698 3.22 29.44 8.81
N PRO A 699 2.30 30.42 8.59
CA PRO A 699 1.25 30.33 7.59
C PRO A 699 1.76 29.99 6.17
N GLU A 700 2.89 30.55 5.74
CA GLU A 700 3.38 30.33 4.38
C GLU A 700 3.85 28.89 4.17
N ARG A 701 4.59 28.35 5.14
CA ARG A 701 5.02 26.95 5.14
C ARG A 701 3.83 25.99 5.21
N LEU A 702 2.81 26.32 6.00
CA LEU A 702 1.59 25.52 6.11
C LEU A 702 0.81 25.52 4.78
N ILE A 703 0.61 26.68 4.16
CA ILE A 703 0.00 26.80 2.83
C ILE A 703 0.80 25.99 1.82
N LYS A 704 2.12 26.17 1.74
CA LYS A 704 2.97 25.42 0.82
C LYS A 704 2.87 23.91 1.04
N SER A 705 2.85 23.46 2.30
CA SER A 705 2.68 22.05 2.67
C SER A 705 1.36 21.50 2.15
N LEU A 706 0.26 22.21 2.44
CA LEU A 706 -1.10 21.78 2.14
C LEU A 706 -1.52 22.04 0.68
N SER A 707 -0.80 22.86 -0.07
CA SER A 707 -1.01 23.06 -1.51
C SER A 707 -0.35 22.01 -2.39
N ARG A 708 0.50 21.12 -1.82
CA ARG A 708 1.15 20.04 -2.58
C ARG A 708 0.10 19.10 -3.16
N GLU A 709 0.14 18.91 -4.47
CA GLU A 709 -0.74 17.99 -5.19
C GLU A 709 -0.21 16.55 -5.11
N ASP A 710 -0.97 15.66 -4.46
CA ASP A 710 -0.76 14.21 -4.50
C ASP A 710 -1.56 13.58 -5.65
N HIS A 711 -1.57 14.20 -6.84
CA HIS A 711 -2.37 13.68 -7.94
C HIS A 711 -1.73 12.44 -8.55
N LYS A 712 -2.43 11.30 -8.39
CA LYS A 712 -2.31 10.19 -9.33
C LYS A 712 -2.90 10.65 -10.65
N LEU A 713 -2.05 11.21 -11.51
CA LEU A 713 -2.38 11.47 -12.90
C LEU A 713 -2.34 10.14 -13.65
N THR A 714 -3.29 9.97 -14.56
CA THR A 714 -3.22 8.93 -15.57
C THR A 714 -2.05 9.23 -16.51
N SER A 715 -1.59 8.20 -17.22
CA SER A 715 -0.62 8.41 -18.29
C SER A 715 -1.21 9.29 -19.40
N LEU A 716 -2.50 9.13 -19.68
CA LEU A 716 -3.21 9.95 -20.67
C LEU A 716 -3.30 11.43 -20.29
N ALA A 717 -3.52 11.78 -19.02
CA ALA A 717 -3.55 13.19 -18.61
C ALA A 717 -2.17 13.88 -18.71
N LEU A 718 -1.09 13.10 -18.78
CA LEU A 718 0.24 13.60 -19.10
C LEU A 718 0.38 13.74 -20.63
N THR A 719 0.00 12.72 -21.39
CA THR A 719 0.10 12.72 -22.86
C THR A 719 -0.90 13.62 -23.60
N LEU A 720 -2.06 13.94 -23.01
CA LEU A 720 -3.17 14.63 -23.66
C LEU A 720 -3.26 16.09 -23.21
N ALA A 721 -2.34 16.90 -23.71
CA ALA A 721 -2.61 18.32 -23.90
C ALA A 721 -2.63 18.63 -25.39
N ASP A 722 -3.69 18.17 -26.05
CA ASP A 722 -4.39 18.94 -27.08
C ASP A 722 -5.67 18.21 -27.48
N HIS A 723 -6.80 18.80 -27.10
CA HIS A 723 -8.13 18.32 -27.45
C HIS A 723 -8.44 18.65 -28.92
N ASN A 724 -8.67 17.62 -29.75
CA ASN A 724 -9.72 17.52 -30.80
C ASN A 724 -9.40 16.57 -31.97
N SER A 725 -8.66 15.47 -31.75
CA SER A 725 -8.59 14.38 -32.75
C SER A 725 -8.20 13.05 -32.10
N PRO A 726 -9.08 12.02 -32.06
CA PRO A 726 -8.77 10.70 -31.50
C PRO A 726 -7.73 9.88 -32.27
N GLY A 727 -6.91 10.49 -33.13
CA GLY A 727 -6.12 9.75 -34.14
C GLY A 727 -4.71 10.26 -34.41
N LYS A 728 -4.14 11.16 -33.60
CA LYS A 728 -2.79 11.72 -33.86
C LYS A 728 -1.73 11.50 -32.77
N ALA A 729 -2.06 10.92 -31.61
CA ALA A 729 -1.15 10.95 -30.47
C ALA A 729 -0.02 9.90 -30.44
N PHE A 730 0.14 9.03 -31.46
CA PHE A 730 1.28 8.10 -31.53
C PHE A 730 1.62 7.76 -32.99
N GLU A 731 2.13 8.74 -33.74
CA GLU A 731 3.10 8.49 -34.82
C GLU A 731 4.43 9.09 -34.36
N MET A 732 5.05 8.48 -33.35
CA MET A 732 6.46 8.69 -33.08
C MET A 732 7.18 7.40 -33.45
N SER A 733 7.51 7.29 -34.73
CA SER A 733 8.60 6.41 -35.14
C SER A 733 9.86 6.85 -34.39
N ALA A 734 10.71 5.89 -34.04
CA ALA A 734 12.00 6.08 -33.37
C ALA A 734 12.95 7.09 -34.06
N THR A 735 12.57 7.67 -35.18
CA THR A 735 13.33 8.63 -35.99
C THR A 735 13.06 10.09 -35.66
N GLY A 736 11.98 10.43 -34.93
CA GLY A 736 11.64 11.83 -34.59
C GLY A 736 12.05 12.27 -33.17
N LEU A 737 12.66 11.39 -32.39
CA LEU A 737 13.02 11.59 -30.97
C LEU A 737 14.41 12.21 -30.76
N ASN A 738 15.21 12.41 -31.81
CA ASN A 738 16.62 12.77 -31.65
C ASN A 738 16.85 14.23 -31.27
N ASP A 739 16.06 15.17 -31.80
CA ASP A 739 16.39 16.59 -31.64
C ASP A 739 15.79 17.22 -30.37
N THR A 740 14.68 16.68 -29.85
CA THR A 740 14.00 17.20 -28.65
C THR A 740 14.50 16.58 -27.34
N PHE A 741 15.03 15.35 -27.38
CA PHE A 741 15.52 14.65 -26.19
C PHE A 741 16.83 15.27 -25.64
N ASP A 742 17.68 15.78 -26.52
CA ASP A 742 18.97 16.39 -26.17
C ASP A 742 18.82 17.74 -25.46
N GLU A 743 17.80 18.53 -25.81
CA GLU A 743 17.50 19.82 -25.17
C GLU A 743 16.88 19.64 -23.78
N THR A 744 15.96 18.69 -23.59
CA THR A 744 15.31 18.44 -22.29
C THR A 744 16.28 17.87 -21.24
N VAL A 745 17.22 17.01 -21.65
CA VAL A 745 18.24 16.43 -20.75
C VAL A 745 19.25 17.49 -20.30
N ALA A 746 19.47 18.54 -21.09
CA ALA A 746 20.34 19.65 -20.73
C ALA A 746 19.78 20.49 -19.57
N ASP A 747 18.47 20.50 -19.32
CA ASP A 747 17.85 21.29 -18.25
C ASP A 747 17.74 20.56 -16.90
N LEU A 748 17.91 19.24 -16.88
CA LEU A 748 17.90 18.40 -15.67
C LEU A 748 19.13 18.56 -14.74
N ARG A 749 19.98 19.57 -14.97
CA ARG A 749 21.30 19.82 -14.33
C ARG A 749 21.29 20.11 -12.82
N GLY A 750 20.13 20.15 -12.17
CA GLY A 750 19.97 20.58 -10.78
C GLY A 750 20.26 19.55 -9.68
N TYR A 751 20.45 18.26 -9.99
CA TYR A 751 20.59 17.20 -8.99
C TYR A 751 21.98 16.53 -9.03
N ARG A 752 22.80 16.75 -7.99
CA ARG A 752 24.19 16.25 -7.83
C ARG A 752 24.33 14.71 -7.63
N ARG A 753 23.50 13.87 -8.25
CA ARG A 753 23.62 12.39 -8.22
C ARG A 753 23.18 11.72 -9.54
N LEU A 754 23.52 12.29 -10.69
CA LEU A 754 23.07 11.83 -12.02
C LEU A 754 24.18 11.35 -12.97
N ASP A 755 25.42 11.15 -12.50
CA ASP A 755 26.54 10.70 -13.34
C ASP A 755 26.28 9.39 -14.13
N PRO A 756 25.62 8.34 -13.57
CA PRO A 756 25.27 7.15 -14.34
C PRO A 756 24.24 7.42 -15.46
N CYS A 757 23.26 8.31 -15.23
CA CYS A 757 22.27 8.67 -16.25
C CYS A 757 22.91 9.37 -17.46
N ARG A 758 24.01 10.09 -17.25
CA ARG A 758 24.73 10.85 -18.29
C ARG A 758 25.44 9.91 -19.27
N ALA A 759 26.04 8.84 -18.76
CA ALA A 759 26.72 7.83 -19.58
C ALA A 759 25.71 7.01 -20.40
N ALA A 760 24.61 6.58 -19.79
CA ALA A 760 23.55 5.84 -20.47
C ALA A 760 22.95 6.61 -21.65
N LEU A 761 22.65 7.89 -21.43
CA LEU A 761 22.09 8.76 -22.46
C LEU A 761 23.06 8.97 -23.63
N ALA A 762 24.36 9.13 -23.34
CA ALA A 762 25.39 9.26 -24.37
C ALA A 762 25.56 7.98 -25.21
N HIS A 763 25.44 6.80 -24.59
CA HIS A 763 25.46 5.52 -25.32
C HIS A 763 24.19 5.33 -26.17
N LEU A 764 23.03 5.77 -25.68
CA LEU A 764 21.78 5.80 -26.43
C LEU A 764 21.86 6.66 -27.70
N GLN A 765 22.43 7.84 -27.59
CA GLN A 765 22.67 8.75 -28.71
C GLN A 765 23.58 8.12 -29.77
N ALA A 766 24.63 7.40 -29.34
CA ALA A 766 25.57 6.74 -30.24
C ALA A 766 24.95 5.55 -31.00
N ASP A 767 24.18 4.70 -30.33
CA ASP A 767 23.54 3.52 -30.96
C ASP A 767 22.43 3.92 -31.95
N ILE A 768 21.73 5.02 -31.66
CA ILE A 768 20.68 5.56 -32.54
C ILE A 768 21.31 6.22 -33.77
N ALA A 769 22.41 6.95 -33.61
CA ALA A 769 23.20 7.49 -34.72
C ALA A 769 23.77 6.39 -35.63
N ALA A 770 23.97 5.17 -35.10
CA ALA A 770 24.45 4.00 -35.84
C ALA A 770 23.35 3.22 -36.60
N GLY A 771 22.07 3.54 -36.41
CA GLY A 771 20.95 2.97 -37.18
C GLY A 771 20.56 1.51 -36.84
N GLU A 772 20.94 0.99 -35.68
CA GLU A 772 20.75 -0.43 -35.34
C GLU A 772 19.34 -0.82 -34.87
N ILE A 773 18.40 0.13 -34.72
CA ILE A 773 17.03 -0.10 -34.23
C ILE A 773 15.97 0.22 -35.30
N THR A 774 15.95 -0.48 -36.44
CA THR A 774 14.79 -0.38 -37.37
C THR A 774 14.71 -1.56 -38.36
N ARG A 775 14.14 -2.72 -37.98
CA ARG A 775 13.51 -3.66 -38.95
C ARG A 775 12.41 -4.53 -38.30
N HIS A 776 11.15 -4.09 -38.33
CA HIS A 776 10.01 -5.01 -38.16
C HIS A 776 8.95 -4.79 -39.27
N PRO A 777 8.67 -5.80 -40.14
CA PRO A 777 7.80 -5.65 -41.31
C PRO A 777 6.32 -5.35 -41.01
N GLU A 778 5.83 -5.66 -39.81
CA GLU A 778 4.41 -5.56 -39.45
C GLU A 778 3.93 -4.11 -39.24
N ALA A 779 4.84 -3.19 -38.89
CA ALA A 779 4.54 -1.76 -38.80
C ALA A 779 4.19 -1.14 -40.17
N GLN A 780 4.72 -1.71 -41.27
CA GLN A 780 4.43 -1.25 -42.62
C GLN A 780 3.06 -1.73 -43.15
N ALA A 781 2.50 -2.81 -42.57
CA ALA A 781 1.18 -3.32 -42.95
C ALA A 781 0.04 -2.49 -42.34
N LEU A 782 0.24 -1.95 -41.13
CA LEU A 782 -0.74 -1.14 -40.41
C LEU A 782 -0.99 0.24 -41.04
N SER A 783 -0.01 0.83 -41.73
CA SER A 783 -0.21 2.15 -42.38
C SER A 783 -1.12 2.10 -43.60
N ARG A 784 -1.34 0.92 -44.20
CA ARG A 784 -2.09 0.75 -45.46
C ARG A 784 -3.61 0.55 -45.28
N ALA A 785 -4.11 0.42 -44.05
CA ALA A 785 -5.52 0.06 -43.78
C ALA A 785 -6.39 1.23 -43.27
N ARG A 786 -6.21 2.45 -43.80
CA ARG A 786 -6.99 3.64 -43.41
C ARG A 786 -8.24 3.82 -44.28
N GLY A 787 -9.43 3.62 -43.72
CA GLY A 787 -10.68 4.06 -44.38
C GLY A 787 -12.01 3.60 -43.76
N SER A 788 -12.74 4.57 -43.19
CA SER A 788 -14.19 4.59 -42.85
C SER A 788 -14.68 4.09 -41.47
N HIS A 789 -15.65 4.87 -40.95
CA HIS A 789 -16.24 4.87 -39.61
C HIS A 789 -17.10 3.65 -39.22
N HIS A 790 -17.19 2.61 -40.05
CA HIS A 790 -18.21 1.56 -39.87
C HIS A 790 -17.79 0.36 -39.01
N ASP A 791 -16.62 0.37 -38.37
CA ASP A 791 -16.00 -0.88 -37.91
C ASP A 791 -15.45 -0.90 -36.48
N VAL A 792 -16.19 -0.31 -35.52
CA VAL A 792 -15.84 -0.40 -34.07
C VAL A 792 -15.81 -1.87 -33.59
N ARG A 793 -16.71 -2.72 -34.10
CA ARG A 793 -16.68 -4.19 -33.84
C ARG A 793 -15.44 -4.86 -34.44
N LYS A 794 -14.97 -4.46 -35.63
CA LYS A 794 -13.71 -4.99 -36.18
C LYS A 794 -12.49 -4.47 -35.43
N HIS A 795 -12.45 -3.22 -34.97
CA HIS A 795 -11.32 -2.69 -34.20
C HIS A 795 -11.13 -3.43 -32.87
N VAL A 796 -12.21 -3.72 -32.14
CA VAL A 796 -12.15 -4.56 -30.93
C VAL A 796 -11.76 -6.00 -31.26
N SER A 797 -12.22 -6.55 -32.40
CA SER A 797 -11.83 -7.89 -32.84
C SER A 797 -10.37 -7.96 -33.30
N LEU A 798 -9.85 -6.92 -33.95
CA LEU A 798 -8.48 -6.79 -34.45
C LEU A 798 -7.51 -6.63 -33.29
N ALA A 799 -7.82 -5.79 -32.30
CA ALA A 799 -7.05 -5.71 -31.07
C ALA A 799 -6.96 -7.07 -30.34
N ARG A 800 -8.08 -7.81 -30.28
CA ARG A 800 -8.13 -9.18 -29.72
C ARG A 800 -7.39 -10.22 -30.59
N ARG A 801 -7.32 -10.02 -31.91
CA ARG A 801 -6.63 -10.91 -32.86
C ARG A 801 -5.11 -10.66 -32.86
N SER A 802 -4.67 -9.40 -32.86
CA SER A 802 -3.27 -9.01 -32.69
C SER A 802 -2.68 -9.51 -31.35
N LEU A 803 -3.46 -9.49 -30.27
CA LEU A 803 -3.05 -10.10 -28.98
C LEU A 803 -2.91 -11.64 -29.04
N ARG A 804 -3.75 -12.33 -29.84
CA ARG A 804 -3.63 -13.78 -30.06
C ARG A 804 -2.48 -14.15 -31.01
N ASP A 805 -2.24 -13.35 -32.04
CA ASP A 805 -1.17 -13.55 -33.01
C ASP A 805 0.20 -13.27 -32.36
N LEU A 806 0.32 -12.29 -31.47
CA LEU A 806 1.49 -12.11 -30.60
C LEU A 806 1.75 -13.35 -29.73
N SER A 807 0.72 -13.94 -29.12
CA SER A 807 0.86 -15.20 -28.34
C SER A 807 1.23 -16.44 -29.18
N THR A 808 0.97 -16.38 -30.49
CA THR A 808 1.24 -17.47 -31.44
C THR A 808 2.63 -17.32 -32.07
N ALA A 809 3.04 -16.08 -32.38
CA ALA A 809 4.39 -15.70 -32.74
C ALA A 809 5.38 -15.99 -31.60
N GLN A 810 4.98 -15.74 -30.35
CA GLN A 810 5.75 -16.06 -29.15
C GLN A 810 5.92 -17.58 -28.96
N ARG A 811 4.93 -18.40 -29.32
CA ARG A 811 5.05 -19.88 -29.36
C ARG A 811 5.96 -20.36 -30.49
N TYR A 812 5.97 -19.68 -31.63
CA TYR A 812 6.87 -19.98 -32.75
C TYR A 812 8.33 -19.61 -32.44
N LEU A 813 8.57 -18.44 -31.83
CA LEU A 813 9.89 -17.98 -31.39
C LEU A 813 10.46 -18.84 -30.26
N THR A 814 9.62 -19.30 -29.33
CA THR A 814 10.04 -20.25 -28.27
C THR A 814 10.41 -21.63 -28.84
N ARG A 815 9.77 -22.06 -29.95
CA ARG A 815 10.10 -23.31 -30.65
C ARG A 815 11.35 -23.17 -31.52
N ALA A 816 11.52 -22.04 -32.19
CA ALA A 816 12.71 -21.72 -32.98
C ALA A 816 13.96 -21.55 -32.09
N GLY A 817 13.83 -20.90 -30.93
CA GLY A 817 14.89 -20.76 -29.93
C GLY A 817 15.33 -22.10 -29.32
N LYS A 818 14.41 -23.05 -29.10
CA LYS A 818 14.75 -24.42 -28.66
C LYS A 818 15.41 -25.27 -29.75
N MET A 819 15.25 -24.90 -31.02
CA MET A 819 15.86 -25.59 -32.17
C MET A 819 17.25 -25.04 -32.51
N LEU A 820 17.54 -23.79 -32.10
CA LEU A 820 18.86 -23.14 -32.19
C LEU A 820 19.78 -23.44 -30.98
N LEU A 821 19.25 -24.05 -29.92
CA LEU A 821 19.97 -24.49 -28.71
C LEU A 821 20.24 -26.01 -28.66
N ARG A 822 19.99 -26.73 -29.76
CA ARG A 822 20.50 -28.07 -30.06
C ARG A 822 21.44 -27.95 -31.25
#